data_AF-A0A5E8EKC1-F1
#
_entry.id   AF-A0A5E8EKC1-F1
#
_cell.length_a   1.000
_cell.length_b   1.000
_cell.length_c   1.000
_cell.angle_alpha   90.00
_cell.angle_beta   90.00
_cell.angle_gamma   90.00
#
_symmetry.space_group_name_H-M   'P 1'
#
loop_
_entity.id
_entity.type
_entity.pdbx_description
1 polymer ?
#
loop_
_entity_poly.entity_id
_entity_poly.type
_entity_poly.pdbx_seq_one_letter_code
_entity_poly.pdbx_strand_id
1 'polypeptide(L)'
;MAKGNQKRAGGRPRAQSLLERYRPIEGVVDEMVDASGSPRPAWRSFIDALDGLGAERLGQRFARADQYLRDAGVYYRVYDKAGANEREWPLAYVPLLIDEQEWAEISAGLVQRADLFEAILADIYGPNRLIERGILPAGLIAASPEYLRPIAGVRPASGHFLHMVAFELGRGPDGRWWVLGDRTQAPSGAGFALENRVATTRALSDIYGEMHVHRLAGFFRRFRDALNGMAKDASGRVAILTPGPLNETYYEHAYIARYLGIMLLEGEDLTVSGGRLMVRTVSGLMPIGVLWRRLDAAFADPLELKPDSQIGTPGLVEAIRRGTVSAVNALGSGLMETRALLSFLPRIARELQADELKLPNIATWWCGQESERAHVLANIDRMVVGPALSTRLAFEDDGATRLGSSLSAGERAELVARIEADGAGFVGQEAVTLSTTPVFVGGLLEPRPASLRVYLARTPEGWTVMPGGFARVGFSLDPTAIAMQRGGQAADVWVVSDRPVERETLLPQEHESFTRSMPGSLPSRAAENLTWLGRYIERSEDTLRVLRAYHVRLAETSDPDMPLLADIRDYLEPFGIDVGTAIPPGLIGTLDSAVYSAGQIRDRFSPDGWLALKDLAKTVHKFAETVAPGDDATRAMTVMLRKLAGFSGLLHENMYRFTGWRFLEIGRRLERGIQIARTLSRLTGKGAPEGALDMMLEIGDSVMTHRRQYPVQAGRRTVIDLLALDPLNPRSVLFQLERLKTEIGMLPSVGGEGHMSTAAKEILQLNTAIAVREPSDMTADVLDDLATEIGNLYNSLAKAYFG
;
A
#
# COMPACT_ATOMS: atom_id res chain seq x y z
N MET A 1 -35.54 52.26 -46.12
CA MET A 1 -34.78 52.48 -44.87
C MET A 1 -34.59 51.14 -44.16
N ALA A 2 -33.41 50.99 -43.54
CA ALA A 2 -32.98 50.00 -42.55
C ALA A 2 -32.92 48.50 -42.94
N LYS A 3 -31.68 48.06 -43.12
CA LYS A 3 -31.16 46.71 -43.36
C LYS A 3 -31.37 45.79 -42.14
N GLY A 4 -31.88 44.58 -42.37
CA GLY A 4 -31.82 43.46 -41.43
C GLY A 4 -30.44 42.81 -41.43
N ASN A 5 -29.80 42.80 -40.26
CA ASN A 5 -28.43 42.34 -40.04
C ASN A 5 -28.41 40.81 -39.89
N GLN A 6 -27.81 40.11 -40.86
CA GLN A 6 -27.43 38.70 -40.75
C GLN A 6 -26.45 38.53 -39.58
N LYS A 7 -26.84 37.82 -38.52
CA LYS A 7 -25.89 37.26 -37.56
C LYS A 7 -25.19 36.07 -38.24
N ARG A 8 -23.99 36.35 -38.75
CA ARG A 8 -22.98 35.34 -39.10
C ARG A 8 -22.76 34.42 -37.90
N ALA A 9 -23.03 33.13 -38.09
CA ALA A 9 -22.49 32.09 -37.24
C ALA A 9 -20.97 32.18 -37.29
N GLY A 10 -20.36 32.66 -36.20
CA GLY A 10 -18.92 32.63 -36.03
C GLY A 10 -18.48 31.19 -35.88
N GLY A 11 -18.01 30.57 -36.97
CA GLY A 11 -17.23 29.35 -36.89
C GLY A 11 -16.00 29.62 -36.03
N ARG A 12 -15.95 29.03 -34.83
CA ARG A 12 -14.68 28.87 -34.13
C ARG A 12 -13.72 28.13 -35.08
N PRO A 13 -12.45 28.52 -35.18
CA PRO A 13 -11.48 27.69 -35.90
C PRO A 13 -11.54 26.29 -35.26
N ARG A 14 -11.88 25.26 -36.05
CA ARG A 14 -11.78 23.87 -35.61
C ARG A 14 -10.32 23.67 -35.17
N ALA A 15 -10.10 23.44 -33.89
CA ALA A 15 -8.84 22.88 -33.44
C ALA A 15 -8.57 21.63 -34.28
N GLN A 16 -7.30 21.40 -34.67
CA GLN A 16 -6.91 20.16 -35.37
C GLN A 16 -7.47 18.97 -34.58
N SER A 17 -8.23 18.09 -35.25
CA SER A 17 -8.83 16.93 -34.57
C SER A 17 -7.70 16.04 -34.05
N LEU A 18 -7.86 15.51 -32.83
CA LEU A 18 -6.89 14.60 -32.20
C LEU A 18 -6.68 13.33 -33.04
N LEU A 19 -7.64 12.99 -33.91
CA LEU A 19 -7.55 11.87 -34.84
C LEU A 19 -6.73 12.15 -36.11
N GLU A 20 -6.53 13.42 -36.51
CA GLU A 20 -5.85 13.73 -37.79
C GLU A 20 -4.47 13.08 -37.91
N ARG A 21 -3.78 12.95 -36.78
CA ARG A 21 -2.43 12.37 -36.66
C ARG A 21 -2.40 10.95 -36.08
N TYR A 22 -3.54 10.41 -35.65
CA TYR A 22 -3.59 9.03 -35.17
C TYR A 22 -3.42 8.08 -36.36
N ARG A 23 -2.49 7.14 -36.26
CA ARG A 23 -2.19 6.15 -37.30
C ARG A 23 -2.09 4.78 -36.64
N PRO A 24 -3.08 3.89 -36.80
CA PRO A 24 -2.99 2.53 -36.25
C PRO A 24 -1.80 1.78 -36.87
N ILE A 25 -1.27 0.79 -36.16
CA ILE A 25 -0.15 -0.02 -36.64
C ILE A 25 -0.66 -1.00 -37.71
N GLU A 26 0.00 -1.05 -38.86
CA GLU A 26 -0.39 -1.93 -39.96
C GLU A 26 -0.38 -3.41 -39.53
N GLY A 27 -1.46 -4.13 -39.83
CA GLY A 27 -1.61 -5.54 -39.47
C GLY A 27 -1.91 -5.82 -37.99
N VAL A 28 -2.16 -4.78 -37.18
CA VAL A 28 -2.51 -4.89 -35.77
C VAL A 28 -3.92 -4.35 -35.53
N VAL A 29 -4.70 -5.05 -34.70
CA VAL A 29 -6.04 -4.59 -34.33
C VAL A 29 -5.93 -3.36 -33.43
N ASP A 30 -6.67 -2.31 -33.73
CA ASP A 30 -6.78 -1.12 -32.87
C ASP A 30 -8.14 -1.09 -32.15
N GLU A 31 -8.10 -0.77 -30.85
CA GLU A 31 -9.28 -0.70 -29.98
C GLU A 31 -10.13 0.56 -30.25
N MET A 32 -9.54 1.65 -30.76
CA MET A 32 -10.25 2.90 -31.01
C MET A 32 -10.78 3.00 -32.44
N VAL A 33 -9.98 2.60 -33.44
CA VAL A 33 -10.35 2.69 -34.87
C VAL A 33 -10.52 1.32 -35.52
N ASP A 34 -11.39 1.24 -36.52
CA ASP A 34 -11.52 0.06 -37.37
C ASP A 34 -10.46 0.05 -38.49
N ALA A 35 -10.47 -1.00 -39.33
CA ALA A 35 -9.53 -1.16 -40.44
C ALA A 35 -9.66 -0.06 -41.52
N SER A 36 -10.75 0.71 -41.54
CA SER A 36 -10.94 1.87 -42.42
C SER A 36 -10.37 3.17 -41.82
N GLY A 37 -9.88 3.12 -40.56
CA GLY A 37 -9.45 4.29 -39.81
C GLY A 37 -10.60 5.08 -39.16
N SER A 38 -11.82 4.54 -39.19
CA SER A 38 -12.99 5.19 -38.59
C SER A 38 -13.12 4.82 -37.10
N PRO A 39 -13.49 5.76 -36.21
CA PRO A 39 -13.72 5.43 -34.82
C PRO A 39 -14.84 4.40 -34.62
N ARG A 40 -14.55 3.38 -33.81
CA ARG A 40 -15.52 2.36 -33.40
C ARG A 40 -16.67 2.99 -32.60
N PRO A 41 -17.89 2.40 -32.63
CA PRO A 41 -19.08 2.99 -32.00
C PRO A 41 -18.89 3.42 -30.54
N ALA A 42 -18.29 2.57 -29.69
CA ALA A 42 -18.03 2.85 -28.28
C ALA A 42 -17.08 4.05 -28.05
N TRP A 43 -16.26 4.40 -29.05
CA TRP A 43 -15.26 5.47 -28.94
C TRP A 43 -15.70 6.81 -29.52
N ARG A 44 -16.74 6.84 -30.37
CA ARG A 44 -17.16 8.07 -31.08
C ARG A 44 -17.47 9.23 -30.15
N SER A 45 -18.41 9.03 -29.22
CA SER A 45 -18.81 10.07 -28.26
C SER A 45 -17.64 10.52 -27.38
N PHE A 46 -16.77 9.58 -27.00
CA PHE A 46 -15.60 9.88 -26.18
C PHE A 46 -14.59 10.76 -26.93
N ILE A 47 -14.28 10.43 -28.19
CA ILE A 47 -13.36 11.22 -29.00
C ILE A 47 -13.92 12.59 -29.31
N ASP A 48 -15.20 12.69 -29.67
CA ASP A 48 -15.86 13.97 -29.92
C ASP A 48 -15.78 14.89 -28.70
N ALA A 49 -15.92 14.33 -27.50
CA ALA A 49 -15.76 15.05 -26.24
C ALA A 49 -14.31 15.50 -25.98
N LEU A 50 -13.32 14.64 -26.26
CA LEU A 50 -11.89 15.01 -26.16
C LEU A 50 -11.51 16.11 -27.16
N ASP A 51 -11.95 16.00 -28.41
CA ASP A 51 -11.74 17.01 -29.46
C ASP A 51 -12.38 18.35 -29.08
N GLY A 52 -13.57 18.31 -28.48
CA GLY A 52 -14.27 19.51 -27.98
C GLY A 52 -13.51 20.26 -26.87
N LEU A 53 -12.67 19.57 -26.09
CA LEU A 53 -11.82 20.18 -25.06
C LEU A 53 -10.54 20.80 -25.65
N GLY A 54 -9.92 20.12 -26.62
CA GLY A 54 -8.63 20.49 -27.20
C GLY A 54 -7.43 20.19 -26.29
N ALA A 55 -6.23 20.12 -26.89
CA ALA A 55 -5.02 19.62 -26.24
C ALA A 55 -4.61 20.38 -24.96
N GLU A 56 -4.77 21.71 -24.91
CA GLU A 56 -4.39 22.52 -23.75
C GLU A 56 -5.25 22.19 -22.51
N ARG A 57 -6.58 22.14 -22.69
CA ARG A 57 -7.50 21.82 -21.58
C ARG A 57 -7.37 20.37 -21.14
N LEU A 58 -7.09 19.45 -22.07
CA LEU A 58 -6.76 18.06 -21.75
C LEU A 58 -5.50 17.97 -20.90
N GLY A 59 -4.43 18.67 -21.29
CA GLY A 59 -3.20 18.75 -20.49
C GLY A 59 -3.45 19.26 -19.06
N GLN A 60 -4.28 20.30 -18.91
CA GLN A 60 -4.65 20.82 -17.58
C GLN A 60 -5.47 19.81 -16.75
N ARG A 61 -6.39 19.06 -17.37
CA ARG A 61 -7.20 18.03 -16.70
C ARG A 61 -6.34 16.84 -16.28
N PHE A 62 -5.42 16.41 -17.14
CA PHE A 62 -4.51 15.30 -16.86
C PHE A 62 -3.49 15.64 -15.77
N ALA A 63 -2.96 16.87 -15.76
CA ALA A 63 -2.11 17.34 -14.66
C ALA A 63 -2.84 17.34 -13.30
N ARG A 64 -4.17 17.55 -13.28
CA ARG A 64 -4.98 17.42 -12.05
C ARG A 64 -5.13 15.96 -11.61
N ALA A 65 -5.22 15.00 -12.54
CA ALA A 65 -5.19 13.58 -12.19
C ALA A 65 -3.84 13.20 -11.57
N ASP A 66 -2.72 13.66 -12.13
CA ASP A 66 -1.39 13.43 -11.56
C ASP A 66 -1.24 14.06 -10.18
N GLN A 67 -1.77 15.28 -10.00
CA GLN A 67 -1.78 15.93 -8.70
C GLN A 67 -2.60 15.12 -7.69
N TYR A 68 -3.78 14.64 -8.07
CA TYR A 68 -4.59 13.79 -7.20
C TYR A 68 -3.85 12.51 -6.78
N LEU A 69 -3.23 11.79 -7.73
CA LEU A 69 -2.51 10.55 -7.42
C LEU A 69 -1.34 10.82 -6.46
N ARG A 70 -0.61 11.93 -6.65
CA ARG A 70 0.46 12.37 -5.74
C ARG A 70 -0.08 12.73 -4.35
N ASP A 71 -1.22 13.42 -4.28
CA ASP A 71 -1.84 13.84 -3.01
C ASP A 71 -2.46 12.65 -2.24
N ALA A 72 -3.09 11.71 -2.94
CA ALA A 72 -3.51 10.43 -2.38
C ALA A 72 -2.31 9.57 -1.96
N GLY A 73 -1.12 9.93 -2.45
CA GLY A 73 0.14 9.26 -2.22
C GLY A 73 0.21 7.90 -2.91
N VAL A 74 -0.44 7.72 -4.05
CA VAL A 74 -0.35 6.49 -4.86
C VAL A 74 1.09 6.33 -5.34
N TYR A 75 1.70 5.19 -5.03
CA TYR A 75 3.05 4.86 -5.45
C TYR A 75 3.16 3.38 -5.78
N TYR A 76 4.22 3.04 -6.49
CA TYR A 76 4.68 1.66 -6.62
C TYR A 76 6.18 1.61 -6.37
N ARG A 77 6.67 0.49 -5.84
CA ARG A 77 8.11 0.28 -5.65
C ARG A 77 8.66 -0.54 -6.80
N VAL A 78 9.77 -0.08 -7.35
CA VAL A 78 10.57 -0.85 -8.31
C VAL A 78 11.83 -1.32 -7.59
N TYR A 79 12.05 -2.61 -7.59
CA TYR A 79 13.31 -3.23 -7.17
C TYR A 79 14.20 -3.35 -8.40
N ASP A 80 15.14 -2.42 -8.56
CA ASP A 80 16.15 -2.50 -9.61
C ASP A 80 17.54 -2.82 -9.02
N LYS A 81 18.56 -2.98 -9.88
CA LYS A 81 19.94 -3.27 -9.44
C LYS A 81 20.55 -2.15 -8.58
N ALA A 82 19.94 -0.95 -8.54
CA ALA A 82 20.38 0.19 -7.74
C ALA A 82 19.63 0.34 -6.41
N GLY A 83 18.65 -0.54 -6.13
CA GLY A 83 17.91 -0.58 -4.87
C GLY A 83 16.39 -0.46 -5.05
N ALA A 84 15.67 -0.28 -3.94
CA ALA A 84 14.23 -0.08 -3.94
C ALA A 84 13.91 1.42 -4.08
N ASN A 85 13.32 1.82 -5.20
CA ASN A 85 12.90 3.21 -5.43
C ASN A 85 11.37 3.31 -5.49
N GLU A 86 10.78 4.23 -4.73
CA GLU A 86 9.38 4.64 -4.89
C GLU A 86 9.26 5.51 -6.13
N ARG A 87 8.35 5.14 -7.06
CA ARG A 87 8.06 5.92 -8.26
C ARG A 87 6.61 6.40 -8.27
N GLU A 88 6.40 7.55 -8.90
CA GLU A 88 5.06 8.07 -9.17
C GLU A 88 4.31 7.11 -10.10
N TRP A 89 3.03 6.89 -9.79
CA TRP A 89 2.20 5.95 -10.53
C TRP A 89 1.99 6.42 -11.99
N PRO A 90 2.42 5.64 -13.01
CA PRO A 90 2.41 6.08 -14.39
C PRO A 90 1.02 5.90 -15.02
N LEU A 91 0.11 6.84 -14.78
CA LEU A 91 -1.25 6.80 -15.34
C LEU A 91 -1.25 7.12 -16.85
N ALA A 92 -1.86 6.24 -17.64
CA ALA A 92 -2.31 6.56 -18.99
C ALA A 92 -3.72 7.18 -18.89
N TYR A 93 -3.84 8.44 -19.32
CA TYR A 93 -5.04 9.24 -19.06
C TYR A 93 -6.27 8.82 -19.88
N VAL A 94 -6.04 8.20 -21.03
CA VAL A 94 -7.10 7.71 -21.92
C VAL A 94 -7.47 6.29 -21.49
N PRO A 95 -8.72 6.04 -21.05
CA PRO A 95 -9.16 4.72 -20.63
C PRO A 95 -9.33 3.78 -21.83
N LEU A 96 -9.19 2.48 -21.59
CA LEU A 96 -9.63 1.44 -22.53
C LEU A 96 -11.16 1.33 -22.46
N LEU A 97 -11.86 1.59 -23.56
CA LEU A 97 -13.32 1.47 -23.62
C LEU A 97 -13.73 0.10 -24.16
N ILE A 98 -14.67 -0.56 -23.48
CA ILE A 98 -15.24 -1.86 -23.87
C ILE A 98 -16.76 -1.77 -23.78
N ASP A 99 -17.44 -2.26 -24.81
CA ASP A 99 -18.91 -2.30 -24.86
C ASP A 99 -19.47 -3.34 -23.88
N GLU A 100 -20.63 -3.05 -23.27
CA GLU A 100 -21.26 -3.95 -22.29
C GLU A 100 -21.57 -5.35 -22.83
N GLN A 101 -21.88 -5.50 -24.12
CA GLN A 101 -22.20 -6.79 -24.72
C GLN A 101 -20.93 -7.63 -24.90
N GLU A 102 -19.87 -7.00 -25.39
CA GLU A 102 -18.54 -7.61 -25.46
C GLU A 102 -18.04 -7.99 -24.06
N TRP A 103 -18.27 -7.12 -23.07
CA TRP A 103 -17.94 -7.40 -21.68
C TRP A 103 -18.71 -8.59 -21.11
N ALA A 104 -19.97 -8.79 -21.51
CA ALA A 104 -20.77 -9.93 -21.08
C ALA A 104 -20.19 -11.26 -21.60
N GLU A 105 -19.69 -11.28 -22.84
CA GLU A 105 -19.00 -12.45 -23.42
C GLU A 105 -17.69 -12.76 -22.68
N ILE A 106 -16.86 -11.73 -22.43
CA ILE A 106 -15.65 -11.86 -21.63
C ILE A 106 -16.01 -12.42 -20.24
N SER A 107 -17.00 -11.82 -19.58
CA SER A 107 -17.44 -12.22 -18.25
C SER A 107 -17.87 -13.69 -18.21
N ALA A 108 -18.68 -14.14 -19.17
CA ALA A 108 -19.16 -15.52 -19.23
C ALA A 108 -18.01 -16.54 -19.42
N GLY A 109 -16.99 -16.19 -20.21
CA GLY A 109 -15.82 -17.04 -20.40
C GLY A 109 -14.90 -17.09 -19.18
N LEU A 110 -14.70 -15.97 -18.50
CA LEU A 110 -13.88 -15.94 -17.28
C LEU A 110 -14.53 -16.66 -16.10
N VAL A 111 -15.86 -16.60 -15.98
CA VAL A 111 -16.61 -17.39 -14.98
C VAL A 111 -16.43 -18.88 -15.24
N GLN A 112 -16.60 -19.34 -16.48
CA GLN A 112 -16.36 -20.75 -16.85
C GLN A 112 -14.94 -21.20 -16.47
N ARG A 113 -13.95 -20.36 -16.77
CA ARG A 113 -12.54 -20.63 -16.47
C ARG A 113 -12.27 -20.69 -14.95
N ALA A 114 -12.85 -19.78 -14.17
CA ALA A 114 -12.70 -19.78 -12.72
C ALA A 114 -13.32 -21.05 -12.08
N ASP A 115 -14.47 -21.50 -12.57
CA ASP A 115 -15.08 -22.76 -12.13
C ASP A 115 -14.29 -23.99 -12.57
N LEU A 116 -13.68 -23.95 -13.76
CA LEU A 116 -12.77 -25.01 -14.22
C LEU A 116 -11.57 -25.12 -13.28
N PHE A 117 -10.96 -24.00 -12.90
CA PHE A 117 -9.80 -23.98 -12.01
C PHE A 117 -10.15 -24.45 -10.59
N GLU A 118 -11.32 -24.08 -10.08
CA GLU A 118 -11.84 -24.61 -8.82
C GLU A 118 -11.93 -26.14 -8.86
N ALA A 119 -12.48 -26.69 -9.95
CA ALA A 119 -12.60 -28.14 -10.12
C ALA A 119 -11.23 -28.84 -10.25
N ILE A 120 -10.27 -28.24 -10.97
CA ILE A 120 -8.91 -28.77 -11.10
C ILE A 120 -8.20 -28.80 -9.74
N LEU A 121 -8.25 -27.72 -8.97
CA LEU A 121 -7.64 -27.65 -7.64
C LEU A 121 -8.27 -28.67 -6.68
N ALA A 122 -9.60 -28.79 -6.70
CA ALA A 122 -10.32 -29.78 -5.90
C ALA A 122 -9.97 -31.23 -6.28
N ASP A 123 -9.70 -31.50 -7.56
CA ASP A 123 -9.23 -32.81 -8.01
C ASP A 123 -7.78 -33.06 -7.55
N ILE A 124 -6.85 -32.16 -7.87
CA ILE A 124 -5.41 -32.32 -7.57
C ILE A 124 -5.15 -32.47 -6.06
N TYR A 125 -5.78 -31.64 -5.23
CA TYR A 125 -5.63 -31.72 -3.78
C TYR A 125 -6.56 -32.77 -3.13
N GLY A 126 -7.41 -33.44 -3.91
CA GLY A 126 -8.37 -34.43 -3.44
C GLY A 126 -8.19 -35.80 -4.12
N PRO A 127 -9.14 -36.26 -4.95
CA PRO A 127 -9.15 -37.61 -5.52
C PRO A 127 -8.12 -37.86 -6.63
N ASN A 128 -7.55 -36.81 -7.22
CA ASN A 128 -6.46 -36.86 -8.20
C ASN A 128 -6.77 -37.64 -9.50
N ARG A 129 -8.02 -37.54 -10.00
CA ARG A 129 -8.51 -38.29 -11.17
C ARG A 129 -7.89 -37.81 -12.48
N LEU A 130 -7.55 -36.53 -12.60
CA LEU A 130 -6.91 -35.99 -13.81
C LEU A 130 -5.55 -36.63 -14.05
N ILE A 131 -4.80 -36.91 -12.97
CA ILE A 131 -3.52 -37.62 -13.05
C ILE A 131 -3.74 -39.11 -13.24
N GLU A 132 -4.67 -39.73 -12.51
CA GLU A 132 -5.02 -41.16 -12.64
C GLU A 132 -5.40 -41.54 -14.08
N ARG A 133 -6.16 -40.66 -14.77
CA ARG A 133 -6.60 -40.87 -16.16
C ARG A 133 -5.55 -40.47 -17.21
N GLY A 134 -4.36 -40.01 -16.80
CA GLY A 134 -3.30 -39.55 -17.71
C GLY A 134 -3.67 -38.30 -18.51
N ILE A 135 -4.58 -37.46 -18.01
CA ILE A 135 -4.88 -36.15 -18.59
C ILE A 135 -3.79 -35.15 -18.18
N LEU A 136 -3.36 -35.20 -16.92
CA LEU A 136 -2.25 -34.41 -16.38
C LEU A 136 -1.05 -35.30 -16.02
N PRO A 137 0.18 -34.93 -16.42
CA PRO A 137 1.38 -35.65 -16.01
C PRO A 137 1.68 -35.46 -14.51
N ALA A 138 1.86 -36.58 -13.78
CA ALA A 138 2.17 -36.53 -12.34
C ALA A 138 3.45 -35.74 -12.04
N GLY A 139 4.49 -35.93 -12.87
CA GLY A 139 5.78 -35.25 -12.72
C GLY A 139 5.67 -33.73 -12.85
N LEU A 140 4.76 -33.23 -13.70
CA LEU A 140 4.55 -31.79 -13.88
C LEU A 140 3.99 -31.15 -12.59
N ILE A 141 2.98 -31.78 -11.98
CA ILE A 141 2.38 -31.29 -10.74
C ILE A 141 3.36 -31.43 -9.57
N ALA A 142 4.01 -32.58 -9.44
CA ALA A 142 4.93 -32.86 -8.34
C ALA A 142 6.20 -31.99 -8.36
N ALA A 143 6.61 -31.50 -9.53
CA ALA A 143 7.76 -30.61 -9.70
C ALA A 143 7.40 -29.12 -9.49
N SER A 144 6.11 -28.75 -9.59
CA SER A 144 5.71 -27.36 -9.41
C SER A 144 5.98 -26.88 -7.97
N PRO A 145 6.69 -25.75 -7.78
CA PRO A 145 6.93 -25.20 -6.45
C PRO A 145 5.63 -24.73 -5.77
N GLU A 146 4.58 -24.51 -6.55
CA GLU A 146 3.26 -24.11 -6.05
C GLU A 146 2.43 -25.30 -5.51
N TYR A 147 2.83 -26.54 -5.81
CA TYR A 147 2.16 -27.72 -5.27
C TYR A 147 2.58 -27.98 -3.81
N LEU A 148 1.77 -27.50 -2.87
CA LEU A 148 2.01 -27.67 -1.44
C LEU A 148 1.54 -29.03 -0.90
N ARG A 149 2.47 -29.97 -0.75
CA ARG A 149 2.19 -31.31 -0.16
C ARG A 149 1.47 -31.27 1.20
N PRO A 150 1.78 -30.35 2.15
CA PRO A 150 1.07 -30.27 3.42
C PRO A 150 -0.43 -29.96 3.33
N ILE A 151 -0.91 -29.52 2.16
CA ILE A 151 -2.31 -29.16 1.88
C ILE A 151 -3.06 -30.32 1.17
N ALA A 152 -2.36 -31.37 0.74
CA ALA A 152 -3.02 -32.54 0.13
C ALA A 152 -4.05 -33.17 1.08
N GLY A 153 -5.27 -33.39 0.58
CA GLY A 153 -6.41 -33.92 1.34
C GLY A 153 -7.14 -32.88 2.21
N VAL A 154 -6.64 -31.64 2.31
CA VAL A 154 -7.29 -30.59 3.10
C VAL A 154 -8.45 -30.00 2.32
N ARG A 155 -9.64 -29.99 2.93
CA ARG A 155 -10.82 -29.31 2.39
C ARG A 155 -10.91 -27.89 2.96
N PRO A 156 -10.97 -26.84 2.13
CA PRO A 156 -11.09 -25.47 2.61
C PRO A 156 -12.33 -25.29 3.51
N ALA A 157 -12.20 -24.53 4.60
CA ALA A 157 -13.29 -24.28 5.54
C ALA A 157 -14.50 -23.57 4.90
N SER A 158 -14.25 -22.73 3.90
CA SER A 158 -15.28 -22.07 3.09
C SER A 158 -15.95 -22.99 2.07
N GLY A 159 -15.40 -24.19 1.84
CA GLY A 159 -15.82 -25.11 0.78
C GLY A 159 -15.18 -24.85 -0.58
N HIS A 160 -14.40 -23.79 -0.74
CA HIS A 160 -13.79 -23.39 -2.02
C HIS A 160 -12.30 -23.08 -1.89
N PHE A 161 -11.53 -23.36 -2.94
CA PHE A 161 -10.12 -22.98 -3.02
C PHE A 161 -9.96 -21.53 -3.50
N LEU A 162 -10.76 -21.09 -4.46
CA LEU A 162 -10.65 -19.78 -5.12
C LEU A 162 -11.78 -18.84 -4.72
N HIS A 163 -11.41 -17.60 -4.38
CA HIS A 163 -12.36 -16.55 -3.99
C HIS A 163 -12.07 -15.20 -4.65
N MET A 164 -10.81 -14.88 -4.95
CA MET A 164 -10.42 -13.69 -5.70
C MET A 164 -9.38 -14.10 -6.74
N VAL A 165 -9.73 -14.02 -8.02
CA VAL A 165 -8.83 -14.39 -9.13
C VAL A 165 -8.75 -13.25 -10.13
N ALA A 166 -7.68 -13.23 -10.91
CA ALA A 166 -7.57 -12.33 -12.04
C ALA A 166 -7.04 -13.04 -13.28
N PHE A 167 -7.44 -12.53 -14.45
CA PHE A 167 -7.04 -13.09 -15.74
C PHE A 167 -6.48 -11.98 -16.63
N GLU A 168 -5.36 -12.27 -17.27
CA GLU A 168 -4.68 -11.38 -18.21
C GLU A 168 -5.18 -11.66 -19.61
N LEU A 169 -5.72 -10.64 -20.26
CA LEU A 169 -6.32 -10.71 -21.58
C LEU A 169 -5.53 -9.85 -22.56
N GLY A 170 -5.48 -10.33 -23.79
CA GLY A 170 -5.04 -9.57 -24.95
C GLY A 170 -5.95 -9.88 -26.12
N ARG A 171 -6.25 -8.88 -26.94
CA ARG A 171 -6.94 -9.12 -28.20
C ARG A 171 -5.92 -9.50 -29.26
N GLY A 172 -6.10 -10.68 -29.85
CA GLY A 172 -5.22 -11.19 -30.89
C GLY A 172 -5.47 -10.55 -32.26
N PRO A 173 -4.66 -10.91 -33.28
CA PRO A 173 -4.83 -10.42 -34.65
C PRO A 173 -6.17 -10.82 -35.30
N ASP A 174 -6.82 -11.87 -34.80
CA ASP A 174 -8.14 -12.33 -35.24
C ASP A 174 -9.29 -11.52 -34.63
N GLY A 175 -8.98 -10.52 -33.79
CA GLY A 175 -9.96 -9.66 -33.11
C GLY A 175 -10.61 -10.29 -31.88
N ARG A 176 -10.28 -11.55 -31.54
CA ARG A 176 -10.83 -12.24 -30.36
C ARG A 176 -9.99 -11.98 -29.12
N TRP A 177 -10.63 -12.01 -27.95
CA TRP A 177 -9.96 -11.95 -26.65
C TRP A 177 -9.39 -13.30 -26.25
N TRP A 178 -8.11 -13.32 -25.91
CA TRP A 178 -7.39 -14.53 -25.50
C TRP A 178 -6.85 -14.34 -24.08
N VAL A 179 -6.85 -15.42 -23.30
CA VAL A 179 -6.20 -15.44 -21.98
C VAL A 179 -4.70 -15.64 -22.17
N LEU A 180 -3.93 -14.62 -21.80
CA LEU A 180 -2.47 -14.59 -21.82
C LEU A 180 -1.87 -15.25 -20.57
N GLY A 181 -2.58 -15.18 -19.45
CA GLY A 181 -2.19 -15.85 -18.21
C GLY A 181 -3.17 -15.64 -17.07
N ASP A 182 -2.89 -16.33 -15.98
CA ASP A 182 -3.83 -16.52 -14.87
C ASP A 182 -3.20 -16.08 -13.55
N ARG A 183 -4.02 -15.52 -12.65
CA ARG A 183 -3.62 -15.09 -11.30
C ARG A 183 -4.58 -15.64 -10.25
N THR A 184 -4.15 -16.67 -9.53
CA THR A 184 -4.93 -17.42 -8.54
C THR A 184 -4.25 -17.49 -7.18
N GLN A 185 -2.99 -17.09 -7.05
CA GLN A 185 -2.23 -17.08 -5.80
C GLN A 185 -2.69 -15.94 -4.89
N ALA A 186 -2.31 -14.71 -5.24
CA ALA A 186 -2.62 -13.48 -4.51
C ALA A 186 -2.69 -12.29 -5.50
N PRO A 187 -3.69 -12.24 -6.40
CA PRO A 187 -3.73 -11.26 -7.49
C PRO A 187 -3.73 -9.81 -7.00
N SER A 188 -2.76 -9.01 -7.47
CA SER A 188 -2.66 -7.56 -7.26
C SER A 188 -3.19 -6.76 -8.46
N GLY A 189 -3.47 -5.48 -8.23
CA GLY A 189 -3.90 -4.48 -9.19
C GLY A 189 -5.37 -4.04 -9.05
N ALA A 190 -6.19 -4.70 -8.22
CA ALA A 190 -7.61 -4.36 -8.07
C ALA A 190 -7.78 -2.99 -7.39
N GLY A 191 -6.95 -2.69 -6.38
CA GLY A 191 -6.96 -1.38 -5.73
C GLY A 191 -6.40 -0.28 -6.64
N PHE A 192 -5.43 -0.61 -7.49
CA PHE A 192 -4.93 0.30 -8.52
C PHE A 192 -5.96 0.58 -9.62
N ALA A 193 -6.76 -0.42 -10.03
CA ALA A 193 -7.89 -0.21 -10.95
C ALA A 193 -8.91 0.80 -10.37
N LEU A 194 -9.18 0.71 -9.07
CA LEU A 194 -10.05 1.67 -8.38
C LEU A 194 -9.43 3.07 -8.32
N GLU A 195 -8.14 3.21 -8.01
CA GLU A 195 -7.46 4.52 -8.01
C GLU A 195 -7.38 5.15 -9.40
N ASN A 196 -7.08 4.35 -10.43
CA ASN A 196 -7.13 4.78 -11.82
C ASN A 196 -8.52 5.35 -12.14
N ARG A 197 -9.59 4.63 -11.75
CA ARG A 197 -10.97 5.09 -11.93
C ARG A 197 -11.25 6.41 -11.24
N VAL A 198 -10.77 6.61 -10.01
CA VAL A 198 -10.97 7.88 -9.30
C VAL A 198 -10.21 9.02 -9.98
N ALA A 199 -8.96 8.78 -10.39
CA ALA A 199 -8.13 9.78 -11.06
C ALA A 199 -8.71 10.19 -12.42
N THR A 200 -9.08 9.23 -13.27
CA THR A 200 -9.68 9.49 -14.59
C THR A 200 -11.05 10.18 -14.46
N THR A 201 -11.89 9.75 -13.51
CA THR A 201 -13.19 10.40 -13.24
C THR A 201 -13.01 11.86 -12.79
N ARG A 202 -11.98 12.18 -12.00
CA ARG A 202 -11.69 13.57 -11.62
C ARG A 202 -11.23 14.42 -12.81
N ALA A 203 -10.44 13.85 -13.71
CA ALA A 203 -9.98 14.56 -14.92
C ALA A 203 -11.10 14.74 -15.96
N LEU A 204 -11.97 13.74 -16.10
CA LEU A 204 -12.96 13.64 -17.19
C LEU A 204 -14.40 13.53 -16.64
N SER A 205 -14.73 14.22 -15.56
CA SER A 205 -16.00 14.02 -14.81
C SER A 205 -17.29 14.19 -15.63
N ASP A 206 -17.29 15.15 -16.55
CA ASP A 206 -18.38 15.41 -17.50
C ASP A 206 -18.52 14.25 -18.49
N ILE A 207 -17.41 13.86 -19.13
CA ILE A 207 -17.38 12.75 -20.10
C ILE A 207 -17.78 11.43 -19.41
N TYR A 208 -17.26 11.16 -18.21
CA TYR A 208 -17.57 9.98 -17.43
C TYR A 208 -19.08 9.84 -17.17
N GLY A 209 -19.76 10.95 -16.89
CA GLY A 209 -21.19 10.99 -16.65
C GLY A 209 -22.03 10.69 -17.90
N GLU A 210 -21.59 11.15 -19.07
CA GLU A 210 -22.27 10.96 -20.36
C GLU A 210 -22.07 9.57 -20.97
N MET A 211 -20.93 8.92 -20.66
CA MET A 211 -20.57 7.60 -21.20
C MET A 211 -21.23 6.40 -20.47
N HIS A 212 -22.11 6.65 -19.49
CA HIS A 212 -22.80 5.64 -18.68
C HIS A 212 -21.89 4.50 -18.17
N VAL A 213 -20.70 4.85 -17.68
CA VAL A 213 -19.70 3.85 -17.27
C VAL A 213 -20.17 3.06 -16.04
N HIS A 214 -20.07 1.73 -16.09
CA HIS A 214 -20.36 0.88 -14.93
C HIS A 214 -19.44 1.16 -13.74
N ARG A 215 -20.01 1.18 -12.53
CA ARG A 215 -19.27 1.46 -11.29
C ARG A 215 -18.58 0.23 -10.74
N LEU A 216 -17.33 0.39 -10.29
CA LEU A 216 -16.57 -0.68 -9.63
C LEU A 216 -17.04 -0.97 -8.19
N ALA A 217 -17.76 -0.03 -7.55
CA ALA A 217 -18.14 -0.12 -6.15
C ALA A 217 -18.97 -1.39 -5.83
N GLY A 218 -19.86 -1.81 -6.73
CA GLY A 218 -20.68 -3.00 -6.56
C GLY A 218 -19.88 -4.30 -6.43
N PHE A 219 -18.82 -4.46 -7.22
CA PHE A 219 -17.91 -5.60 -7.14
C PHE A 219 -17.27 -5.70 -5.74
N PHE A 220 -16.71 -4.58 -5.26
CA PHE A 220 -16.08 -4.51 -3.95
C PHE A 220 -17.06 -4.70 -2.80
N ARG A 221 -18.29 -4.18 -2.92
CA ARG A 221 -19.38 -4.40 -1.95
C ARG A 221 -19.66 -5.89 -1.82
N ARG A 222 -19.99 -6.55 -2.93
CA ARG A 222 -20.31 -7.99 -2.97
C ARG A 222 -19.17 -8.84 -2.43
N PHE A 223 -17.92 -8.51 -2.77
CA PHE A 223 -16.77 -9.24 -2.24
C PHE A 223 -16.59 -9.06 -0.72
N ARG A 224 -16.71 -7.82 -0.20
CA ARG A 224 -16.67 -7.56 1.24
C ARG A 224 -17.77 -8.31 1.97
N ASP A 225 -18.99 -8.27 1.44
CA ASP A 225 -20.15 -8.94 2.03
C ASP A 225 -19.95 -10.47 2.03
N ALA A 226 -19.37 -11.04 0.95
CA ALA A 226 -18.99 -12.45 0.89
C ALA A 226 -17.91 -12.83 1.92
N LEU A 227 -16.86 -12.01 2.08
CA LEU A 227 -15.84 -12.23 3.11
C LEU A 227 -16.44 -12.23 4.51
N ASN A 228 -17.32 -11.27 4.81
CA ASN A 228 -18.00 -11.17 6.11
C ASN A 228 -18.96 -12.35 6.33
N GLY A 229 -19.70 -12.76 5.30
CA GLY A 229 -20.61 -13.91 5.36
C GLY A 229 -19.91 -15.25 5.59
N MET A 230 -18.63 -15.38 5.19
CA MET A 230 -17.83 -16.58 5.44
C MET A 230 -17.36 -16.72 6.89
N ALA A 231 -17.38 -15.64 7.68
CA ALA A 231 -17.01 -15.71 9.09
C ALA A 231 -18.11 -16.48 9.88
N LYS A 232 -17.90 -17.79 10.05
CA LYS A 232 -18.89 -18.73 10.65
C LYS A 232 -19.28 -18.39 12.10
N ASP A 233 -18.37 -17.79 12.87
CA ASP A 233 -18.61 -17.36 14.25
C ASP A 233 -18.81 -15.85 14.31
N ALA A 234 -19.77 -15.37 15.09
CA ALA A 234 -19.93 -13.95 15.41
C ALA A 234 -18.67 -13.31 16.04
N SER A 235 -17.75 -14.14 16.58
CA SER A 235 -16.46 -13.70 17.10
C SER A 235 -15.34 -13.63 16.05
N GLY A 236 -15.45 -14.37 14.94
CA GLY A 236 -14.41 -14.47 13.93
C GLY A 236 -14.39 -13.24 13.02
N ARG A 237 -13.26 -12.52 12.99
CA ARG A 237 -13.12 -11.32 12.13
C ARG A 237 -12.53 -11.67 10.77
N VAL A 238 -12.76 -10.79 9.80
CA VAL A 238 -12.07 -10.76 8.50
C VAL A 238 -10.82 -9.88 8.63
N ALA A 239 -9.69 -10.35 8.09
CA ALA A 239 -8.45 -9.57 8.00
C ALA A 239 -7.75 -9.76 6.65
N ILE A 240 -6.93 -8.80 6.26
CA ILE A 240 -6.00 -8.87 5.12
C ILE A 240 -4.60 -9.12 5.67
N LEU A 241 -3.94 -10.19 5.23
CA LEU A 241 -2.54 -10.48 5.55
C LEU A 241 -1.62 -9.88 4.48
N THR A 242 -0.75 -8.96 4.88
CA THR A 242 0.25 -8.31 4.02
C THR A 242 1.67 -8.72 4.43
N PRO A 243 2.62 -8.82 3.47
CA PRO A 243 4.05 -8.98 3.77
C PRO A 243 4.72 -7.71 4.33
N GLY A 244 4.00 -6.59 4.44
CA GLY A 244 4.49 -5.33 5.02
C GLY A 244 4.97 -4.29 4.00
N PRO A 245 5.48 -3.13 4.46
CA PRO A 245 5.77 -1.96 3.60
C PRO A 245 6.88 -2.13 2.58
N LEU A 246 7.70 -3.17 2.72
CA LEU A 246 8.73 -3.53 1.75
C LEU A 246 8.16 -4.28 0.53
N ASN A 247 6.85 -4.54 0.45
CA ASN A 247 6.28 -5.13 -0.76
C ASN A 247 5.91 -4.06 -1.80
N GLU A 248 6.12 -4.38 -3.08
CA GLU A 248 5.84 -3.49 -4.22
C GLU A 248 4.39 -3.03 -4.32
N THR A 249 3.45 -3.85 -3.83
CA THR A 249 2.00 -3.62 -3.87
C THR A 249 1.42 -3.25 -2.50
N TYR A 250 2.26 -2.93 -1.50
CA TYR A 250 1.78 -2.58 -0.14
C TYR A 250 0.78 -1.42 -0.13
N TYR A 251 0.97 -0.41 -0.99
CA TYR A 251 0.01 0.69 -1.15
C TYR A 251 -1.40 0.18 -1.40
N GLU A 252 -1.53 -0.77 -2.33
CA GLU A 252 -2.81 -1.38 -2.70
C GLU A 252 -3.45 -2.10 -1.50
N HIS A 253 -2.65 -2.83 -0.73
CA HIS A 253 -3.13 -3.57 0.43
C HIS A 253 -3.73 -2.63 1.48
N ALA A 254 -3.00 -1.55 1.81
CA ALA A 254 -3.46 -0.53 2.75
C ALA A 254 -4.68 0.25 2.22
N TYR A 255 -4.69 0.55 0.92
CA TYR A 255 -5.79 1.23 0.27
C TYR A 255 -7.09 0.42 0.30
N ILE A 256 -7.04 -0.85 -0.09
CA ILE A 256 -8.19 -1.76 -0.08
C ILE A 256 -8.67 -2.02 1.35
N ALA A 257 -7.76 -2.22 2.30
CA ALA A 257 -8.10 -2.39 3.72
C ALA A 257 -8.94 -1.21 4.23
N ARG A 258 -8.50 0.02 3.94
CA ARG A 258 -9.23 1.25 4.28
C ARG A 258 -10.55 1.37 3.53
N TYR A 259 -10.58 1.07 2.23
CA TYR A 259 -11.76 1.18 1.39
C TYR A 259 -12.88 0.20 1.80
N LEU A 260 -12.52 -1.02 2.21
CA LEU A 260 -13.46 -2.05 2.63
C LEU A 260 -13.73 -2.06 4.14
N GLY A 261 -12.93 -1.34 4.94
CA GLY A 261 -13.02 -1.34 6.40
C GLY A 261 -12.53 -2.66 7.03
N ILE A 262 -11.57 -3.33 6.41
CA ILE A 262 -11.01 -4.61 6.87
C ILE A 262 -9.65 -4.36 7.53
N MET A 263 -9.34 -5.11 8.60
CA MET A 263 -8.08 -4.99 9.31
C MET A 263 -6.90 -5.44 8.43
N LEU A 264 -5.88 -4.60 8.28
CA LEU A 264 -4.60 -4.97 7.68
C LEU A 264 -3.66 -5.50 8.75
N LEU A 265 -3.12 -6.71 8.54
CA LEU A 265 -2.26 -7.43 9.47
C LEU A 265 -1.01 -7.94 8.79
N GLU A 266 0.10 -7.99 9.51
CA GLU A 266 1.33 -8.67 9.12
C GLU A 266 1.45 -10.03 9.83
N GLY A 267 2.36 -10.89 9.40
CA GLY A 267 2.53 -12.24 9.96
C GLY A 267 2.77 -12.24 11.47
N GLU A 268 3.48 -11.22 11.97
CA GLU A 268 3.76 -10.98 13.39
C GLU A 268 2.61 -10.33 14.17
N ASP A 269 1.54 -9.90 13.52
CA ASP A 269 0.33 -9.51 14.24
C ASP A 269 -0.49 -10.75 14.64
N LEU A 270 -0.19 -11.91 14.05
CA LEU A 270 -0.94 -13.15 14.18
C LEU A 270 -0.21 -14.19 15.03
N THR A 271 -0.99 -15.08 15.64
CA THR A 271 -0.52 -16.25 16.37
C THR A 271 -1.55 -17.36 16.32
N VAL A 272 -1.12 -18.61 16.46
CA VAL A 272 -2.03 -19.74 16.56
C VAL A 272 -2.09 -20.19 18.02
N SER A 273 -3.31 -20.22 18.58
CA SER A 273 -3.56 -20.64 19.95
C SER A 273 -4.80 -21.53 20.01
N GLY A 274 -4.69 -22.69 20.67
CA GLY A 274 -5.77 -23.68 20.70
C GLY A 274 -6.20 -24.17 19.31
N GLY A 275 -5.28 -24.18 18.34
CA GLY A 275 -5.56 -24.54 16.95
C GLY A 275 -6.37 -23.51 16.15
N ARG A 276 -6.58 -22.30 16.69
CA ARG A 276 -7.28 -21.19 16.04
C ARG A 276 -6.29 -20.07 15.70
N LEU A 277 -6.48 -19.40 14.57
CA LEU A 277 -5.75 -18.20 14.22
C LEU A 277 -6.27 -17.01 15.04
N MET A 278 -5.37 -16.32 15.72
CA MET A 278 -5.64 -15.20 16.60
C MET A 278 -4.83 -13.98 16.17
N VAL A 279 -5.38 -12.78 16.32
CA VAL A 279 -4.65 -11.51 16.24
C VAL A 279 -4.26 -11.04 17.64
N ARG A 280 -3.02 -10.58 17.80
CA ARG A 280 -2.52 -9.89 18.99
C ARG A 280 -3.03 -8.46 19.02
N THR A 281 -3.79 -8.13 20.05
CA THR A 281 -4.37 -6.79 20.19
C THR A 281 -4.10 -6.27 21.59
N VAL A 282 -4.20 -4.96 21.75
CA VAL A 282 -4.10 -4.29 23.06
C VAL A 282 -5.22 -4.70 24.03
N SER A 283 -6.25 -5.41 23.56
CA SER A 283 -7.34 -5.97 24.38
C SER A 283 -7.22 -7.49 24.58
N GLY A 284 -6.09 -8.08 24.20
CA GLY A 284 -5.85 -9.53 24.23
C GLY A 284 -6.00 -10.21 22.87
N LEU A 285 -5.98 -11.54 22.86
CA LEU A 285 -6.08 -12.33 21.63
C LEU A 285 -7.53 -12.34 21.12
N MET A 286 -7.72 -12.07 19.83
CA MET A 286 -9.02 -12.18 19.17
C MET A 286 -8.98 -13.13 17.98
N PRO A 287 -10.01 -13.97 17.75
CA PRO A 287 -9.99 -14.94 16.66
C PRO A 287 -10.20 -14.29 15.28
N ILE A 288 -9.47 -14.79 14.29
CA ILE A 288 -9.62 -14.47 12.87
C ILE A 288 -10.26 -15.67 12.16
N GLY A 289 -11.44 -15.46 11.55
CA GLY A 289 -12.17 -16.51 10.85
C GLY A 289 -11.92 -16.55 9.34
N VAL A 290 -11.55 -15.40 8.76
CA VAL A 290 -11.27 -15.27 7.32
C VAL A 290 -10.02 -14.41 7.14
N LEU A 291 -9.04 -14.93 6.39
CA LEU A 291 -7.76 -14.28 6.14
C LEU A 291 -7.55 -14.11 4.64
N TRP A 292 -7.70 -12.88 4.14
CA TRP A 292 -7.36 -12.53 2.77
C TRP A 292 -5.85 -12.31 2.63
N ARG A 293 -5.17 -13.30 2.08
CA ARG A 293 -3.71 -13.34 1.94
C ARG A 293 -3.24 -12.55 0.72
N ARG A 294 -2.19 -11.75 0.91
CA ARG A 294 -1.52 -10.93 -0.12
C ARG A 294 -0.02 -11.25 -0.28
N LEU A 295 0.37 -12.48 0.04
CA LEU A 295 1.74 -13.01 -0.09
C LEU A 295 1.68 -14.46 -0.58
N ASP A 296 2.73 -14.99 -1.21
CA ASP A 296 2.73 -16.33 -1.81
C ASP A 296 2.59 -17.48 -0.79
N ALA A 297 1.95 -18.58 -1.19
CA ALA A 297 1.51 -19.59 -0.24
C ALA A 297 2.67 -20.22 0.54
N ALA A 298 3.83 -20.42 -0.11
CA ALA A 298 5.03 -20.96 0.52
C ALA A 298 5.52 -20.14 1.72
N PHE A 299 5.30 -18.82 1.73
CA PHE A 299 5.75 -17.94 2.81
C PHE A 299 4.76 -17.86 3.98
N ALA A 300 3.58 -18.47 3.87
CA ALA A 300 2.49 -18.28 4.82
C ALA A 300 2.77 -18.88 6.22
N ASP A 301 3.54 -19.97 6.29
CA ASP A 301 3.85 -20.66 7.55
C ASP A 301 5.29 -21.18 7.57
N PRO A 302 6.18 -20.62 8.42
CA PRO A 302 7.56 -21.09 8.52
C PRO A 302 7.72 -22.46 9.19
N LEU A 303 6.70 -22.99 9.88
CA LEU A 303 6.82 -24.32 10.51
C LEU A 303 6.61 -25.46 9.52
N GLU A 304 5.67 -25.33 8.59
CA GLU A 304 5.29 -26.41 7.67
C GLU A 304 5.67 -26.15 6.20
N LEU A 305 5.97 -24.90 5.81
CA LEU A 305 6.25 -24.53 4.42
C LEU A 305 7.69 -24.06 4.25
N LYS A 306 7.94 -22.74 4.33
CA LYS A 306 9.25 -22.14 4.07
C LYS A 306 9.91 -21.66 5.38
N PRO A 307 10.92 -22.38 5.92
CA PRO A 307 11.46 -22.12 7.26
C PRO A 307 12.13 -20.75 7.46
N ASP A 308 12.66 -20.15 6.40
CA ASP A 308 13.28 -18.82 6.39
C ASP A 308 12.27 -17.69 6.17
N SER A 309 10.97 -17.99 6.08
CA SER A 309 9.92 -16.96 5.95
C SER A 309 9.83 -16.10 7.22
N GLN A 310 9.97 -14.79 7.07
CA GLN A 310 9.78 -13.79 8.13
C GLN A 310 8.42 -13.08 8.06
N ILE A 311 7.62 -13.37 7.02
CA ILE A 311 6.35 -12.69 6.74
C ILE A 311 5.12 -13.57 6.98
N GLY A 312 5.36 -14.85 7.30
CA GLY A 312 4.32 -15.83 7.63
C GLY A 312 3.97 -15.86 9.11
N THR A 313 3.01 -16.72 9.46
CA THR A 313 2.60 -16.96 10.84
C THR A 313 2.81 -18.44 11.19
N PRO A 314 3.67 -18.76 12.18
CA PRO A 314 3.86 -20.13 12.66
C PRO A 314 2.54 -20.82 13.01
N GLY A 315 2.28 -21.97 12.41
CA GLY A 315 1.09 -22.81 12.67
C GLY A 315 -0.16 -22.43 11.87
N LEU A 316 -0.06 -21.47 10.95
CA LEU A 316 -1.18 -21.10 10.07
C LEU A 316 -1.70 -22.28 9.24
N VAL A 317 -0.82 -23.16 8.76
CA VAL A 317 -1.22 -24.37 8.02
C VAL A 317 -2.04 -25.30 8.91
N GLU A 318 -1.66 -25.49 10.17
CA GLU A 318 -2.43 -26.26 11.14
C GLU A 318 -3.84 -25.67 11.34
N ALA A 319 -3.95 -24.35 11.53
CA ALA A 319 -5.23 -23.68 11.72
C ALA A 319 -6.17 -23.85 10.50
N ILE A 320 -5.60 -23.77 9.28
CA ILE A 320 -6.32 -24.03 8.02
C ILE A 320 -6.75 -25.50 7.93
N ARG A 321 -5.87 -26.45 8.23
CA ARG A 321 -6.15 -27.89 8.20
C ARG A 321 -7.27 -28.28 9.18
N ARG A 322 -7.35 -27.62 10.34
CA ARG A 322 -8.43 -27.78 11.33
C ARG A 322 -9.74 -27.10 10.90
N GLY A 323 -9.73 -26.31 9.84
CA GLY A 323 -10.89 -25.58 9.34
C GLY A 323 -11.33 -24.42 10.23
N THR A 324 -10.43 -23.89 11.08
CA THR A 324 -10.75 -22.79 12.01
C THR A 324 -10.64 -21.41 11.36
N VAL A 325 -9.95 -21.32 10.22
CA VAL A 325 -9.79 -20.11 9.42
C VAL A 325 -9.92 -20.45 7.93
N SER A 326 -10.59 -19.58 7.17
CA SER A 326 -10.64 -19.64 5.71
C SER A 326 -9.58 -18.72 5.12
N ALA A 327 -8.64 -19.28 4.35
CA ALA A 327 -7.67 -18.49 3.59
C ALA A 327 -8.24 -18.09 2.22
N VAL A 328 -8.11 -16.82 1.87
CA VAL A 328 -8.56 -16.26 0.59
C VAL A 328 -7.32 -15.77 -0.19
N ASN A 329 -6.89 -16.40 -1.27
CA ASN A 329 -7.26 -17.75 -1.71
C ASN A 329 -6.59 -18.83 -0.84
N ALA A 330 -7.08 -20.08 -0.98
CA ALA A 330 -6.50 -21.23 -0.28
C ALA A 330 -5.00 -21.40 -0.61
N LEU A 331 -4.25 -21.98 0.34
CA LEU A 331 -2.84 -22.29 0.09
C LEU A 331 -2.73 -23.34 -1.03
N GLY A 332 -1.78 -23.13 -1.96
CA GLY A 332 -1.61 -23.98 -3.14
C GLY A 332 -2.42 -23.55 -4.37
N SER A 333 -3.26 -22.52 -4.26
CA SER A 333 -4.03 -21.99 -5.40
C SER A 333 -3.14 -21.46 -6.54
N GLY A 334 -1.92 -21.02 -6.24
CA GLY A 334 -0.93 -20.58 -7.22
C GLY A 334 -0.53 -21.65 -8.25
N LEU A 335 -0.85 -22.93 -8.00
CA LEU A 335 -0.61 -24.00 -8.95
C LEU A 335 -1.23 -23.72 -10.32
N MET A 336 -2.40 -23.08 -10.36
CA MET A 336 -3.11 -22.74 -11.61
C MET A 336 -2.43 -21.62 -12.41
N GLU A 337 -1.43 -20.93 -11.86
CA GLU A 337 -0.60 -19.98 -12.60
C GLU A 337 0.54 -20.66 -13.37
N THR A 338 0.75 -21.97 -13.18
CA THR A 338 1.84 -22.72 -13.83
C THR A 338 1.67 -22.72 -15.35
N ARG A 339 2.64 -22.13 -16.07
CA ARG A 339 2.58 -21.94 -17.52
C ARG A 339 2.28 -23.21 -18.32
N ALA A 340 2.90 -24.34 -17.97
CA ALA A 340 2.67 -25.61 -18.66
C ALA A 340 1.23 -26.13 -18.57
N LEU A 341 0.44 -25.72 -17.55
CA LEU A 341 -0.95 -26.15 -17.44
C LEU A 341 -1.82 -25.65 -18.60
N LEU A 342 -1.46 -24.51 -19.21
CA LEU A 342 -2.15 -23.96 -20.37
C LEU A 342 -2.23 -24.95 -21.55
N SER A 343 -1.26 -25.85 -21.70
CA SER A 343 -1.27 -26.92 -22.73
C SER A 343 -2.38 -27.95 -22.52
N PHE A 344 -2.85 -28.12 -21.27
CA PHE A 344 -3.81 -29.17 -20.91
C PHE A 344 -5.23 -28.64 -20.74
N LEU A 345 -5.42 -27.33 -20.53
CA LEU A 345 -6.74 -26.74 -20.25
C LEU A 345 -7.83 -27.07 -21.29
N PRO A 346 -7.58 -27.03 -22.62
CA PRO A 346 -8.62 -27.38 -23.59
C PRO A 346 -9.09 -28.84 -23.49
N ARG A 347 -8.19 -29.75 -23.11
CA ARG A 347 -8.55 -31.16 -22.87
C ARG A 347 -9.31 -31.31 -21.54
N ILE A 348 -8.83 -30.65 -20.48
CA ILE A 348 -9.45 -30.70 -19.16
C ILE A 348 -10.88 -30.12 -19.18
N ALA A 349 -11.11 -29.02 -19.90
CA ALA A 349 -12.45 -28.42 -20.05
C ALA A 349 -13.46 -29.42 -20.64
N ARG A 350 -13.09 -30.13 -21.71
CA ARG A 350 -13.93 -31.16 -22.33
C ARG A 350 -14.19 -32.34 -21.40
N GLU A 351 -13.20 -32.76 -20.61
CA GLU A 351 -13.31 -33.90 -19.69
C GLU A 351 -14.11 -33.59 -18.42
N LEU A 352 -14.00 -32.38 -17.86
CA LEU A 352 -14.64 -32.00 -16.60
C LEU A 352 -15.99 -31.29 -16.80
N GLN A 353 -16.12 -30.46 -17.83
CA GLN A 353 -17.32 -29.64 -18.06
C GLN A 353 -18.13 -30.07 -19.28
N ALA A 354 -17.63 -31.01 -20.10
CA ALA A 354 -18.22 -31.39 -21.38
C ALA A 354 -18.47 -30.19 -22.33
N ASP A 355 -17.63 -29.16 -22.22
CA ASP A 355 -17.71 -27.91 -22.98
C ASP A 355 -16.31 -27.49 -23.45
N GLU A 356 -16.24 -26.66 -24.49
CA GLU A 356 -15.00 -26.02 -24.92
C GLU A 356 -14.74 -24.73 -24.11
N LEU A 357 -13.49 -24.27 -24.12
CA LEU A 357 -13.15 -23.00 -23.50
C LEU A 357 -13.82 -21.85 -24.28
N LYS A 358 -14.74 -21.13 -23.63
CA LYS A 358 -15.41 -19.96 -24.22
C LYS A 358 -14.43 -18.85 -24.58
N LEU A 359 -13.42 -18.64 -23.73
CA LEU A 359 -12.27 -17.80 -24.03
C LEU A 359 -11.05 -18.67 -24.25
N PRO A 360 -10.44 -18.65 -25.45
CA PRO A 360 -9.23 -19.41 -25.71
C PRO A 360 -8.07 -18.85 -24.89
N ASN A 361 -7.12 -19.72 -24.52
CA ASN A 361 -5.81 -19.29 -24.06
C ASN A 361 -4.80 -19.26 -25.22
N ILE A 362 -3.70 -18.55 -25.02
CA ILE A 362 -2.55 -18.59 -25.91
C ILE A 362 -2.12 -20.04 -26.22
N ALA A 363 -1.89 -20.34 -27.49
CA ALA A 363 -1.45 -21.66 -27.92
C ALA A 363 -0.12 -22.01 -27.24
N THR A 364 -0.11 -23.13 -26.52
CA THR A 364 0.96 -23.50 -25.58
C THR A 364 1.29 -24.98 -25.74
N TRP A 365 2.57 -25.31 -25.90
CA TRP A 365 3.09 -26.68 -26.04
C TRP A 365 4.12 -26.97 -24.95
N TRP A 366 3.88 -28.00 -24.15
CA TRP A 366 4.83 -28.45 -23.13
C TRP A 366 5.84 -29.44 -23.72
N CYS A 367 7.12 -29.08 -23.68
CA CYS A 367 8.20 -29.85 -24.29
C CYS A 367 8.53 -31.17 -23.54
N GLY A 368 7.81 -31.47 -22.46
CA GLY A 368 7.84 -32.79 -21.81
C GLY A 368 7.16 -33.89 -22.65
N GLN A 369 6.27 -33.52 -23.58
CA GLN A 369 5.69 -34.43 -24.56
C GLN A 369 6.51 -34.40 -25.85
N GLU A 370 6.82 -35.58 -26.40
CA GLU A 370 7.74 -35.71 -27.53
C GLU A 370 7.26 -35.00 -28.81
N SER A 371 5.98 -35.15 -29.16
CA SER A 371 5.37 -34.47 -30.31
C SER A 371 5.38 -32.95 -30.16
N GLU A 372 5.17 -32.48 -28.93
CA GLU A 372 5.02 -31.06 -28.62
C GLU A 372 6.40 -30.40 -28.64
N ARG A 373 7.40 -31.10 -28.10
CA ARG A 373 8.82 -30.72 -28.21
C ARG A 373 9.26 -30.63 -29.66
N ALA A 374 8.94 -31.63 -30.49
CA ALA A 374 9.28 -31.63 -31.91
C ALA A 374 8.64 -30.43 -32.64
N HIS A 375 7.37 -30.12 -32.32
CA HIS A 375 6.68 -28.96 -32.87
C HIS A 375 7.36 -27.63 -32.50
N VAL A 376 7.72 -27.45 -31.22
CA VAL A 376 8.41 -26.25 -30.74
C VAL A 376 9.77 -26.09 -31.41
N LEU A 377 10.56 -27.16 -31.52
CA LEU A 377 11.88 -27.12 -32.17
C LEU A 377 11.78 -26.80 -33.67
N ALA A 378 10.78 -27.37 -34.36
CA ALA A 378 10.56 -27.12 -35.79
C ALA A 378 10.09 -25.67 -36.08
N ASN A 379 9.42 -25.03 -35.13
CA ASN A 379 8.82 -23.70 -35.30
C ASN A 379 9.45 -22.64 -34.40
N ILE A 380 10.63 -22.89 -33.84
CA ILE A 380 11.22 -22.10 -32.76
C ILE A 380 11.26 -20.60 -33.05
N ASP A 381 11.51 -20.21 -34.30
CA ASP A 381 11.62 -18.80 -34.71
C ASP A 381 10.30 -18.01 -34.55
N ARG A 382 9.15 -18.71 -34.53
CA ARG A 382 7.82 -18.13 -34.31
C ARG A 382 7.30 -18.30 -32.88
N MET A 383 8.10 -18.94 -32.03
CA MET A 383 7.72 -19.30 -30.67
C MET A 383 8.39 -18.41 -29.64
N VAL A 384 7.68 -18.23 -28.54
CA VAL A 384 8.20 -17.72 -27.28
C VAL A 384 8.48 -18.92 -26.39
N VAL A 385 9.74 -19.14 -26.04
CA VAL A 385 10.16 -20.31 -25.26
C VAL A 385 10.65 -19.87 -23.88
N GLY A 386 10.19 -20.56 -22.84
CA GLY A 386 10.58 -20.27 -21.45
C GLY A 386 10.31 -21.43 -20.49
N PRO A 387 10.51 -21.21 -19.18
CA PRO A 387 10.38 -22.26 -18.17
C PRO A 387 8.95 -22.77 -18.05
N ALA A 388 8.78 -24.11 -18.00
CA ALA A 388 7.48 -24.77 -17.90
C ALA A 388 6.76 -24.47 -16.58
N LEU A 389 7.52 -24.32 -15.50
CA LEU A 389 7.01 -24.13 -14.14
C LEU A 389 6.92 -22.66 -13.71
N SER A 390 7.16 -21.72 -14.63
CA SER A 390 7.02 -20.29 -14.33
C SER A 390 5.55 -19.95 -14.05
N THR A 391 5.32 -19.15 -13.00
CA THR A 391 4.04 -18.53 -12.67
C THR A 391 3.95 -17.07 -13.15
N ARG A 392 5.02 -16.58 -13.79
CA ARG A 392 5.06 -15.24 -14.38
C ARG A 392 4.60 -15.28 -15.83
N LEU A 393 3.99 -14.19 -16.27
CA LEU A 393 3.69 -13.97 -17.68
C LEU A 393 4.99 -13.98 -18.49
N ALA A 394 4.91 -14.40 -19.75
CA ALA A 394 6.08 -14.44 -20.65
C ALA A 394 6.83 -13.09 -20.71
N PHE A 395 6.10 -11.98 -20.56
CA PHE A 395 6.64 -10.61 -20.57
C PHE A 395 6.97 -10.03 -19.18
N GLU A 396 7.02 -10.86 -18.14
CA GLU A 396 7.44 -10.46 -16.77
C GLU A 396 8.60 -11.31 -16.23
N ASP A 397 9.13 -12.21 -17.07
CA ASP A 397 10.04 -13.28 -16.66
C ASP A 397 11.52 -12.93 -16.83
N ASP A 398 11.92 -11.66 -16.59
CA ASP A 398 13.31 -11.14 -16.53
C ASP A 398 14.30 -11.71 -17.59
N GLY A 399 13.84 -11.97 -18.81
CA GLY A 399 14.65 -12.52 -19.91
C GLY A 399 14.81 -14.05 -19.93
N ALA A 400 14.23 -14.79 -18.97
CA ALA A 400 14.17 -16.25 -18.98
C ALA A 400 13.29 -16.80 -20.12
N THR A 401 12.33 -15.99 -20.57
CA THR A 401 11.47 -16.28 -21.72
C THR A 401 11.92 -15.47 -22.92
N ARG A 402 12.18 -16.14 -24.05
CA ARG A 402 12.80 -15.53 -25.25
C ARG A 402 11.98 -15.81 -26.51
N LEU A 403 11.88 -14.80 -27.38
CA LEU A 403 11.35 -14.96 -28.73
C LEU A 403 12.41 -15.61 -29.62
N GLY A 404 12.09 -16.73 -30.27
CA GLY A 404 13.08 -17.47 -31.05
C GLY A 404 13.69 -16.66 -32.20
N SER A 405 12.91 -15.84 -32.89
CA SER A 405 13.43 -14.94 -33.95
C SER A 405 14.38 -13.85 -33.46
N SER A 406 14.40 -13.57 -32.15
CA SER A 406 15.34 -12.60 -31.54
C SER A 406 16.68 -13.22 -31.12
N LEU A 407 16.82 -14.55 -31.20
CA LEU A 407 18.02 -15.25 -30.77
C LEU A 407 19.08 -15.26 -31.88
N SER A 408 20.33 -15.05 -31.50
CA SER A 408 21.47 -15.33 -32.39
C SER A 408 21.57 -16.84 -32.67
N ALA A 409 22.28 -17.22 -33.73
CA ALA A 409 22.46 -18.63 -34.10
C ALA A 409 23.09 -19.46 -32.96
N GLY A 410 24.01 -18.87 -32.18
CA GLY A 410 24.62 -19.50 -31.01
C GLY A 410 23.63 -19.70 -29.86
N GLU A 411 22.92 -18.64 -29.47
CA GLU A 411 21.89 -18.72 -28.41
C GLU A 411 20.78 -19.71 -28.78
N ARG A 412 20.40 -19.77 -30.06
CA ARG A 412 19.42 -20.73 -30.58
C ARG A 412 19.91 -22.16 -30.42
N ALA A 413 21.14 -22.46 -30.81
CA ALA A 413 21.72 -23.80 -30.68
C ALA A 413 21.79 -24.23 -29.20
N GLU A 414 22.16 -23.31 -28.30
CA GLU A 414 22.18 -23.56 -26.86
C GLU A 414 20.78 -23.87 -26.31
N LEU A 415 19.77 -23.06 -26.67
CA LEU A 415 18.40 -23.28 -26.24
C LEU A 415 17.86 -24.63 -26.74
N VAL A 416 18.12 -24.98 -28.01
CA VAL A 416 17.73 -26.28 -28.58
C VAL A 416 18.37 -27.43 -27.79
N ALA A 417 19.69 -27.37 -27.54
CA ALA A 417 20.38 -28.41 -26.78
C ALA A 417 19.82 -28.58 -25.36
N ARG A 418 19.42 -27.47 -24.71
CA ARG A 418 18.78 -27.51 -23.38
C ARG A 418 17.39 -28.15 -23.42
N ILE A 419 16.57 -27.84 -24.44
CA ILE A 419 15.24 -28.43 -24.62
C ILE A 419 15.35 -29.94 -24.92
N GLU A 420 16.36 -30.36 -25.69
CA GLU A 420 16.60 -31.77 -25.98
C GLU A 420 17.06 -32.53 -24.73
N ALA A 421 17.88 -31.90 -23.87
CA ALA A 421 18.37 -32.50 -22.63
C ALA A 421 17.29 -32.58 -21.53
N ASP A 422 16.47 -31.55 -21.37
CA ASP A 422 15.42 -31.48 -20.34
C ASP A 422 14.14 -30.82 -20.88
N GLY A 423 13.43 -31.54 -21.77
CA GLY A 423 12.20 -31.01 -22.38
C GLY A 423 11.11 -30.69 -21.35
N ALA A 424 11.03 -31.41 -20.23
CA ALA A 424 10.03 -31.18 -19.20
C ALA A 424 10.16 -29.79 -18.54
N GLY A 425 11.35 -29.20 -18.55
CA GLY A 425 11.63 -27.87 -18.04
C GLY A 425 11.15 -26.72 -18.93
N PHE A 426 10.67 -26.98 -20.16
CA PHE A 426 10.35 -25.92 -21.13
C PHE A 426 8.93 -25.99 -21.70
N VAL A 427 8.42 -24.81 -22.07
CA VAL A 427 7.18 -24.61 -22.80
C VAL A 427 7.46 -23.67 -23.97
N GLY A 428 6.90 -23.98 -25.14
CA GLY A 428 6.77 -23.04 -26.25
C GLY A 428 5.36 -22.45 -26.29
N GLN A 429 5.25 -21.15 -26.55
CA GLN A 429 3.98 -20.45 -26.77
C GLN A 429 4.03 -19.70 -28.10
N GLU A 430 2.90 -19.53 -28.76
CA GLU A 430 2.83 -18.72 -29.98
C GLU A 430 3.17 -17.25 -29.67
N ALA A 431 3.96 -16.59 -30.53
CA ALA A 431 4.25 -15.18 -30.36
C ALA A 431 3.01 -14.33 -30.70
N VAL A 432 2.28 -13.87 -29.68
CA VAL A 432 1.06 -13.06 -29.85
C VAL A 432 1.40 -11.58 -30.04
N THR A 433 0.79 -10.99 -31.06
CA THR A 433 0.71 -9.54 -31.27
C THR A 433 -0.54 -9.01 -30.57
N LEU A 434 -0.36 -8.04 -29.67
CA LEU A 434 -1.46 -7.44 -28.91
C LEU A 434 -2.11 -6.30 -29.69
N SER A 435 -3.39 -6.06 -29.45
CA SER A 435 -4.07 -4.87 -29.97
C SER A 435 -3.50 -3.57 -29.41
N THR A 436 -3.70 -2.48 -30.14
CA THR A 436 -3.30 -1.14 -29.73
C THR A 436 -4.47 -0.31 -29.22
N THR A 437 -4.22 0.53 -28.23
CA THR A 437 -5.17 1.53 -27.70
C THR A 437 -4.54 2.92 -27.75
N PRO A 438 -5.32 4.01 -27.90
CA PRO A 438 -4.78 5.37 -27.90
C PRO A 438 -4.24 5.77 -26.54
N VAL A 439 -3.04 6.35 -26.54
CA VAL A 439 -2.40 6.96 -25.36
C VAL A 439 -2.07 8.41 -25.68
N PHE A 440 -2.33 9.31 -24.72
CA PHE A 440 -2.05 10.73 -24.87
C PHE A 440 -0.58 11.05 -24.52
N VAL A 441 0.22 11.38 -25.52
CA VAL A 441 1.65 11.68 -25.41
C VAL A 441 1.95 13.01 -26.11
N GLY A 442 2.56 13.96 -25.39
CA GLY A 442 3.02 15.22 -25.99
C GLY A 442 1.93 16.06 -26.67
N GLY A 443 0.67 15.94 -26.22
CA GLY A 443 -0.47 16.67 -26.81
C GLY A 443 -1.19 15.93 -27.94
N LEU A 444 -0.75 14.71 -28.29
CA LEU A 444 -1.28 13.90 -29.38
C LEU A 444 -1.69 12.51 -28.89
N LEU A 445 -2.53 11.82 -29.66
CA LEU A 445 -2.86 10.41 -29.45
C LEU A 445 -1.92 9.52 -30.28
N GLU A 446 -1.35 8.50 -29.65
CA GLU A 446 -0.49 7.50 -30.30
C GLU A 446 -0.99 6.09 -29.97
N PRO A 447 -0.96 5.13 -30.91
CA PRO A 447 -1.32 3.75 -30.62
C PRO A 447 -0.23 3.08 -29.78
N ARG A 448 -0.64 2.43 -28.68
CA ARG A 448 0.26 1.63 -27.83
C ARG A 448 -0.32 0.25 -27.59
N PRO A 449 0.49 -0.83 -27.60
CA PRO A 449 -0.01 -2.18 -27.30
C PRO A 449 -0.58 -2.23 -25.90
N ALA A 450 -1.70 -2.95 -25.73
CA ALA A 450 -2.43 -3.04 -24.48
C ALA A 450 -2.68 -4.49 -24.03
N SER A 451 -2.63 -4.70 -22.73
CA SER A 451 -3.19 -5.89 -22.08
C SER A 451 -4.19 -5.47 -21.00
N LEU A 452 -5.13 -6.36 -20.69
CA LEU A 452 -6.22 -6.12 -19.74
C LEU A 452 -6.23 -7.21 -18.67
N ARG A 453 -6.07 -6.82 -17.41
CA ARG A 453 -6.30 -7.69 -16.26
C ARG A 453 -7.73 -7.49 -15.72
N VAL A 454 -8.49 -8.57 -15.70
CA VAL A 454 -9.89 -8.61 -15.20
C VAL A 454 -9.95 -9.37 -13.89
N TYR A 455 -10.71 -8.87 -12.91
CA TYR A 455 -10.84 -9.47 -11.57
C TYR A 455 -12.21 -10.12 -11.36
N LEU A 456 -12.20 -11.28 -10.72
CA LEU A 456 -13.40 -12.00 -10.33
C LEU A 456 -13.38 -12.29 -8.83
N ALA A 457 -14.53 -12.15 -8.19
CA ALA A 457 -14.73 -12.43 -6.78
C ALA A 457 -15.85 -13.45 -6.60
N ARG A 458 -15.64 -14.44 -5.72
CA ARG A 458 -16.66 -15.42 -5.36
C ARG A 458 -17.61 -14.82 -4.32
N THR A 459 -18.89 -15.03 -4.55
CA THR A 459 -20.02 -14.64 -3.70
C THR A 459 -20.87 -15.88 -3.41
N PRO A 460 -21.81 -15.82 -2.45
CA PRO A 460 -22.74 -16.92 -2.21
C PRO A 460 -23.54 -17.32 -3.46
N GLU A 461 -23.80 -16.38 -4.37
CA GLU A 461 -24.55 -16.57 -5.62
C GLU A 461 -23.65 -17.02 -6.81
N GLY A 462 -22.35 -17.19 -6.61
CA GLY A 462 -21.38 -17.53 -7.65
C GLY A 462 -20.34 -16.44 -7.90
N TRP A 463 -19.74 -16.41 -9.08
CA TRP A 463 -18.71 -15.42 -9.42
C TRP A 463 -19.32 -14.07 -9.85
N THR A 464 -18.84 -12.98 -9.25
CA THR A 464 -19.04 -11.62 -9.79
C THR A 464 -17.76 -11.19 -10.52
N VAL A 465 -17.93 -10.66 -11.73
CA VAL A 465 -16.84 -10.06 -12.51
C VAL A 465 -16.82 -8.55 -12.24
N MET A 466 -15.63 -7.96 -12.08
CA MET A 466 -15.49 -6.51 -11.95
C MET A 466 -15.84 -5.86 -13.30
N PRO A 467 -16.79 -4.91 -13.40
CA PRO A 467 -17.11 -4.26 -14.68
C PRO A 467 -16.07 -3.18 -15.03
N GLY A 468 -14.88 -3.66 -15.37
CA GLY A 468 -13.65 -2.90 -15.57
C GLY A 468 -12.44 -3.74 -15.21
N GLY A 469 -11.29 -3.09 -14.99
CA GLY A 469 -10.07 -3.81 -14.70
C GLY A 469 -8.86 -2.91 -14.67
N PHE A 470 -7.70 -3.54 -14.82
CA PHE A 470 -6.41 -2.88 -14.86
C PHE A 470 -5.81 -3.10 -16.24
N ALA A 471 -5.71 -2.04 -17.05
CA ALA A 471 -5.06 -2.12 -18.35
C ALA A 471 -3.60 -1.67 -18.25
N ARG A 472 -2.70 -2.38 -18.93
CA ARG A 472 -1.29 -1.99 -19.08
C ARG A 472 -1.03 -1.65 -20.53
N VAL A 473 -0.45 -0.47 -20.78
CA VAL A 473 -0.09 0.00 -22.12
C VAL A 473 1.43 0.17 -22.24
N GLY A 474 2.01 -0.30 -23.34
CA GLY A 474 3.44 -0.25 -23.56
C GLY A 474 3.97 1.17 -23.82
N PHE A 475 5.26 1.41 -23.52
CA PHE A 475 5.94 2.67 -23.89
C PHE A 475 6.44 2.70 -25.35
N SER A 476 6.59 1.54 -25.99
CA SER A 476 7.07 1.40 -27.37
C SER A 476 5.93 1.26 -28.38
N LEU A 477 6.26 1.37 -29.67
CA LEU A 477 5.34 1.04 -30.77
C LEU A 477 5.43 -0.45 -31.17
N ASP A 478 6.26 -1.24 -30.49
CA ASP A 478 6.42 -2.65 -30.78
C ASP A 478 5.22 -3.42 -30.21
N PRO A 479 4.35 -4.01 -31.06
CA PRO A 479 3.09 -4.60 -30.62
C PRO A 479 3.25 -6.03 -30.07
N THR A 480 4.47 -6.58 -30.05
CA THR A 480 4.71 -7.90 -29.48
C THR A 480 4.48 -7.89 -27.98
N ALA A 481 3.82 -8.92 -27.44
CA ALA A 481 3.59 -9.03 -26.00
C ALA A 481 4.89 -8.95 -25.18
N ILE A 482 6.00 -9.47 -25.72
CA ILE A 482 7.33 -9.41 -25.09
C ILE A 482 7.85 -7.99 -24.93
N ALA A 483 7.51 -7.06 -25.83
CA ALA A 483 7.95 -5.67 -25.73
C ALA A 483 7.42 -4.95 -24.46
N MET A 484 6.36 -5.47 -23.84
CA MET A 484 5.82 -4.98 -22.57
C MET A 484 6.78 -5.20 -21.36
N GLN A 485 7.83 -6.02 -21.52
CA GLN A 485 8.91 -6.18 -20.54
C GLN A 485 9.63 -4.86 -20.23
N ARG A 486 9.64 -3.90 -21.16
CA ARG A 486 10.32 -2.59 -20.98
C ARG A 486 9.56 -1.62 -20.06
N GLY A 487 8.50 -2.09 -19.39
CA GLY A 487 7.59 -1.28 -18.60
C GLY A 487 6.38 -0.81 -19.39
N GLY A 488 5.43 -0.19 -18.69
CA GLY A 488 4.24 0.40 -19.30
C GLY A 488 3.55 1.40 -18.37
N GLN A 489 2.58 2.11 -18.92
CA GLN A 489 1.65 2.93 -18.13
C GLN A 489 0.42 2.10 -17.76
N ALA A 490 -0.24 2.46 -16.66
CA ALA A 490 -1.49 1.85 -16.23
C ALA A 490 -2.67 2.70 -16.71
N ALA A 491 -3.59 2.10 -17.45
CA ALA A 491 -4.83 2.73 -17.89
C ALA A 491 -6.03 2.23 -17.08
N ASP A 492 -7.04 3.09 -16.95
CA ASP A 492 -8.37 2.69 -16.51
C ASP A 492 -9.10 1.93 -17.63
N VAL A 493 -10.13 1.15 -17.27
CA VAL A 493 -10.94 0.37 -18.20
C VAL A 493 -12.39 0.71 -17.96
N TRP A 494 -13.06 1.25 -18.96
CA TRP A 494 -14.47 1.63 -18.89
C TRP A 494 -15.31 0.62 -19.65
N VAL A 495 -16.13 -0.11 -18.91
CA VAL A 495 -17.26 -0.84 -19.49
C VAL A 495 -18.38 0.17 -19.67
N VAL A 496 -18.76 0.43 -20.91
CA VAL A 496 -19.72 1.47 -21.29
C VAL A 496 -21.04 0.85 -21.76
N SER A 497 -22.14 1.53 -21.44
CA SER A 497 -23.49 1.14 -21.81
C SER A 497 -24.14 2.22 -22.69
N ASP A 498 -25.03 1.80 -23.60
CA ASP A 498 -25.86 2.73 -24.35
C ASP A 498 -26.96 3.38 -23.49
N ARG A 499 -27.22 2.82 -22.29
CA ARG A 499 -28.28 3.24 -21.37
C ARG A 499 -27.71 3.67 -20.02
N PRO A 500 -28.46 4.48 -19.24
CA PRO A 500 -28.11 4.77 -17.87
C PRO A 500 -27.96 3.48 -17.04
N VAL A 501 -26.79 3.30 -16.44
CA VAL A 501 -26.47 2.17 -15.57
C VAL A 501 -26.83 2.46 -14.11
N GLU A 502 -27.10 1.39 -13.35
CA GLU A 502 -27.34 1.49 -11.91
C GLU A 502 -26.11 2.06 -11.17
N ARG A 503 -26.35 3.01 -10.27
CA ARG A 503 -25.31 3.65 -9.48
C ARG A 503 -25.09 2.91 -8.17
N GLU A 504 -24.56 1.69 -8.25
CA GLU A 504 -24.16 0.94 -7.06
C GLU A 504 -23.14 1.74 -6.22
N THR A 505 -23.28 1.68 -4.90
CA THR A 505 -22.38 2.34 -3.93
C THR A 505 -21.97 1.36 -2.84
N LEU A 506 -20.90 1.68 -2.11
CA LEU A 506 -20.54 0.95 -0.89
C LEU A 506 -21.37 1.35 0.34
N LEU A 507 -22.18 2.41 0.23
CA LEU A 507 -22.95 2.92 1.34
C LEU A 507 -24.13 1.97 1.63
N PRO A 508 -24.41 1.70 2.91
CA PRO A 508 -25.62 0.97 3.30
C PRO A 508 -26.87 1.64 2.72
N GLN A 509 -27.87 0.86 2.35
CA GLN A 509 -29.18 1.41 1.99
C GLN A 509 -29.93 1.87 3.25
N GLU A 510 -30.78 2.90 3.14
CA GLU A 510 -31.48 3.50 4.30
C GLU A 510 -32.31 2.50 5.12
N HIS A 511 -32.71 1.38 4.54
CA HIS A 511 -33.50 0.34 5.20
C HIS A 511 -32.67 -0.70 5.97
N GLU A 512 -31.34 -0.66 5.87
CA GLU A 512 -30.45 -1.53 6.63
C GLU A 512 -30.24 -0.99 8.05
N SER A 513 -30.40 -1.84 9.06
CA SER A 513 -30.10 -1.47 10.44
C SER A 513 -28.60 -1.17 10.58
N PHE A 514 -28.25 0.07 10.95
CA PHE A 514 -26.87 0.46 11.18
C PHE A 514 -26.45 0.14 12.63
N THR A 515 -25.56 -0.83 12.80
CA THR A 515 -24.80 -1.02 14.03
C THR A 515 -23.49 -0.25 13.94
N ARG A 516 -23.25 0.67 14.89
CA ARG A 516 -21.92 1.27 15.06
C ARG A 516 -20.94 0.17 15.46
N SER A 517 -20.12 -0.29 14.52
CA SER A 517 -19.02 -1.18 14.84
C SER A 517 -18.07 -0.44 15.79
N MET A 518 -17.94 -0.93 17.02
CA MET A 518 -16.90 -0.42 17.92
C MET A 518 -15.56 -0.68 17.25
N PRO A 519 -14.69 0.34 17.08
CA PRO A 519 -13.45 0.18 16.35
C PRO A 519 -12.73 -1.05 16.90
N GLY A 520 -12.43 -2.00 16.01
CA GLY A 520 -11.80 -3.26 16.39
C GLY A 520 -10.57 -3.01 17.26
N SER A 521 -10.33 -3.90 18.20
CA SER A 521 -9.16 -3.86 19.07
C SER A 521 -7.90 -3.65 18.24
N LEU A 522 -7.21 -2.57 18.54
CA LEU A 522 -5.99 -2.13 17.86
C LEU A 522 -4.93 -3.26 17.93
N PRO A 523 -4.36 -3.70 16.79
CA PRO A 523 -3.24 -4.63 16.80
C PRO A 523 -2.08 -4.08 17.65
N SER A 524 -1.43 -4.96 18.42
CA SER A 524 -0.38 -4.57 19.36
C SER A 524 0.78 -3.83 18.70
N ARG A 525 1.23 -4.30 17.54
CA ARG A 525 2.28 -3.63 16.73
C ARG A 525 1.86 -2.26 16.23
N ALA A 526 0.60 -2.10 15.81
CA ALA A 526 0.08 -0.81 15.38
C ALA A 526 0.05 0.19 16.56
N ALA A 527 -0.27 -0.28 17.76
CA ALA A 527 -0.19 0.52 18.98
C ALA A 527 1.24 0.95 19.31
N GLU A 528 2.20 0.03 19.19
CA GLU A 528 3.63 0.32 19.39
C GLU A 528 4.15 1.36 18.39
N ASN A 529 3.85 1.19 17.10
CA ASN A 529 4.23 2.15 16.06
C ASN A 529 3.62 3.54 16.31
N LEU A 530 2.37 3.62 16.79
CA LEU A 530 1.75 4.90 17.18
C LEU A 530 2.47 5.54 18.36
N THR A 531 2.82 4.75 19.39
CA THR A 531 3.60 5.25 20.53
C THR A 531 4.97 5.76 20.09
N TRP A 532 5.71 5.00 19.29
CA TRP A 532 7.01 5.43 18.78
C TRP A 532 6.92 6.65 17.86
N LEU A 533 5.93 6.71 16.97
CA LEU A 533 5.68 7.91 16.17
C LEU A 533 5.50 9.14 17.06
N GLY A 534 4.69 9.04 18.12
CA GLY A 534 4.50 10.13 19.08
C GLY A 534 5.81 10.57 19.72
N ARG A 535 6.65 9.61 20.11
CA ARG A 535 7.97 9.87 20.69
C ARG A 535 8.92 10.53 19.68
N TYR A 536 9.03 10.02 18.45
CA TYR A 536 9.93 10.57 17.44
C TYR A 536 9.55 12.00 17.05
N ILE A 537 8.26 12.28 16.87
CA ILE A 537 7.77 13.62 16.55
C ILE A 537 8.10 14.61 17.66
N GLU A 538 7.90 14.21 18.91
CA GLU A 538 8.19 15.07 20.05
C GLU A 538 9.70 15.24 20.26
N ARG A 539 10.49 14.19 20.11
CA ARG A 539 11.95 14.24 20.16
C ARG A 539 12.50 15.19 19.10
N SER A 540 12.00 15.12 17.87
CA SER A 540 12.37 16.05 16.81
C SER A 540 12.01 17.49 17.18
N GLU A 541 10.81 17.73 17.74
CA GLU A 541 10.41 19.06 18.18
C GLU A 541 11.36 19.62 19.25
N ASP A 542 11.69 18.83 20.27
CA ASP A 542 12.58 19.25 21.35
C ASP A 542 14.01 19.48 20.85
N THR A 543 14.56 18.59 20.03
CA THR A 543 15.88 18.78 19.39
C THR A 543 15.91 20.08 18.58
N LEU A 544 14.88 20.36 17.78
CA LEU A 544 14.79 21.61 17.01
C LEU A 544 14.74 22.85 17.91
N ARG A 545 14.08 22.78 19.07
CA ARG A 545 14.00 23.90 20.03
C ARG A 545 15.35 24.18 20.67
N VAL A 546 16.08 23.14 21.09
CA VAL A 546 17.44 23.29 21.64
C VAL A 546 18.39 23.82 20.57
N LEU A 547 18.39 23.26 19.36
CA LEU A 547 19.23 23.73 18.25
C LEU A 547 18.91 25.17 17.86
N ARG A 548 17.64 25.58 17.85
CA ARG A 548 17.26 26.97 17.58
C ARG A 548 17.84 27.90 18.65
N ALA A 549 17.67 27.57 19.93
CA ALA A 549 18.24 28.35 21.03
C ALA A 549 19.78 28.43 20.98
N TYR A 550 20.44 27.35 20.58
CA TYR A 550 21.89 27.30 20.34
C TYR A 550 22.30 28.22 19.19
N HIS A 551 21.69 28.07 18.02
CA HIS A 551 22.07 28.81 16.82
C HIS A 551 21.71 30.31 16.85
N VAL A 552 20.65 30.70 17.57
CA VAL A 552 20.36 32.13 17.84
C VAL A 552 21.55 32.77 18.54
N ARG A 553 22.04 32.15 19.61
CA ARG A 553 23.18 32.67 20.38
C ARG A 553 24.48 32.58 19.61
N LEU A 554 24.71 31.51 18.84
CA LEU A 554 25.87 31.40 17.96
C LEU A 554 25.87 32.53 16.91
N ALA A 555 24.72 32.91 16.37
CA ALA A 555 24.61 34.02 15.43
C ALA A 555 24.90 35.38 16.10
N GLU A 556 24.54 35.54 17.37
CA GLU A 556 24.80 36.77 18.15
C GLU A 556 26.27 36.90 18.58
N THR A 557 26.92 35.81 18.99
CA THR A 557 28.27 35.84 19.58
C THR A 557 29.37 35.46 18.59
N SER A 558 29.06 34.64 17.58
CA SER A 558 30.03 34.00 16.68
C SER A 558 31.12 33.19 17.40
N ASP A 559 30.88 32.79 18.65
CA ASP A 559 31.82 32.05 19.50
C ASP A 559 31.19 30.74 19.99
N PRO A 560 31.49 29.58 19.35
CA PRO A 560 30.93 28.30 19.73
C PRO A 560 31.48 27.75 21.07
N ASP A 561 32.58 28.30 21.58
CA ASP A 561 33.24 27.86 22.81
C ASP A 561 32.82 28.68 24.04
N MET A 562 31.88 29.61 23.87
CA MET A 562 31.18 30.26 24.97
C MET A 562 30.65 29.18 25.95
N PRO A 563 30.82 29.34 27.27
CA PRO A 563 30.49 28.29 28.25
C PRO A 563 29.09 27.68 28.09
N LEU A 564 28.07 28.49 27.80
CA LEU A 564 26.69 27.99 27.58
C LEU A 564 26.55 27.15 26.29
N LEU A 565 27.21 27.56 25.21
CA LEU A 565 27.16 26.82 23.94
C LEU A 565 27.98 25.52 24.02
N ALA A 566 29.14 25.56 24.66
CA ALA A 566 29.92 24.37 24.98
C ALA A 566 29.11 23.38 25.84
N ASP A 567 28.42 23.87 26.88
CA ASP A 567 27.60 23.02 27.76
C ASP A 567 26.46 22.30 27.01
N ILE A 568 25.80 23.01 26.08
CA ILE A 568 24.74 22.44 25.23
C ILE A 568 25.29 21.48 24.18
N ARG A 569 26.43 21.79 23.56
CA ARG A 569 27.13 20.88 22.64
C ARG A 569 27.41 19.55 23.33
N ASP A 570 27.98 19.59 24.53
CA ASP A 570 28.33 18.41 25.30
C ASP A 570 27.08 17.63 25.78
N TYR A 571 25.98 18.33 26.04
CA TYR A 571 24.68 17.70 26.34
C TYR A 571 24.08 16.95 25.14
N LEU A 572 24.25 17.49 23.93
CA LEU A 572 23.66 16.97 22.70
C LEU A 572 24.47 15.85 22.05
N GLU A 573 25.79 15.82 22.26
CA GLU A 573 26.71 14.84 21.66
C GLU A 573 26.30 13.36 21.92
N PRO A 574 25.92 12.94 23.15
CA PRO A 574 25.52 11.55 23.40
C PRO A 574 24.25 11.12 22.63
N PHE A 575 23.47 12.08 22.14
CA PHE A 575 22.27 11.82 21.33
C PHE A 575 22.57 11.82 19.82
N GLY A 576 23.84 11.94 19.42
CA GLY A 576 24.25 12.01 18.01
C GLY A 576 23.85 13.32 17.33
N ILE A 577 23.68 14.39 18.10
CA ILE A 577 23.32 15.72 17.60
C ILE A 577 24.57 16.61 17.60
N ASP A 578 25.26 16.65 16.45
CA ASP A 578 26.40 17.55 16.22
C ASP A 578 25.93 18.97 15.87
N VAL A 579 26.12 19.90 16.81
CA VAL A 579 25.75 21.32 16.65
C VAL A 579 26.62 22.09 15.64
N GLY A 580 27.76 21.53 15.22
CA GLY A 580 28.59 22.09 14.15
C GLY A 580 27.93 21.97 12.77
N THR A 581 26.99 21.03 12.63
CA THR A 581 26.18 20.84 11.42
C THR A 581 24.82 21.53 11.60
N ALA A 582 24.43 22.37 10.65
CA ALA A 582 23.18 23.14 10.75
C ALA A 582 21.93 22.25 10.90
N ILE A 583 21.87 21.13 10.17
CA ILE A 583 20.84 20.10 10.27
C ILE A 583 21.55 18.77 10.58
N PRO A 584 21.64 18.38 11.86
CA PRO A 584 22.42 17.23 12.27
C PRO A 584 21.83 15.90 11.76
N PRO A 585 22.65 14.91 11.39
CA PRO A 585 22.17 13.59 10.95
C PRO A 585 21.25 12.89 11.95
N GLY A 586 21.45 13.05 13.27
CA GLY A 586 20.57 12.48 14.29
C GLY A 586 19.14 13.05 14.28
N LEU A 587 18.97 14.32 13.89
CA LEU A 587 17.65 14.93 13.69
C LEU A 587 16.94 14.33 12.47
N ILE A 588 17.68 14.16 11.36
CA ILE A 588 17.18 13.53 10.14
C ILE A 588 16.74 12.10 10.45
N GLY A 589 17.59 11.29 11.09
CA GLY A 589 17.28 9.91 11.46
C GLY A 589 16.06 9.78 12.38
N THR A 590 15.85 10.74 13.29
CA THR A 590 14.65 10.76 14.15
C THR A 590 13.38 11.02 13.34
N LEU A 591 13.42 11.98 12.40
CA LEU A 591 12.28 12.28 11.52
C LEU A 591 12.00 11.13 10.54
N ASP A 592 13.04 10.48 10.02
CA ASP A 592 12.89 9.30 9.17
C ASP A 592 12.30 8.12 9.93
N SER A 593 12.66 7.96 11.22
CA SER A 593 12.03 6.96 12.10
C SER A 593 10.54 7.25 12.34
N ALA A 594 10.15 8.53 12.42
CA ALA A 594 8.74 8.92 12.43
C ALA A 594 8.03 8.57 11.11
N VAL A 595 8.63 8.88 9.95
CA VAL A 595 8.06 8.51 8.64
C VAL A 595 7.92 6.99 8.51
N TYR A 596 8.93 6.24 8.94
CA TYR A 596 8.93 4.78 8.93
C TYR A 596 7.80 4.24 9.80
N SER A 597 7.71 4.67 11.06
CA SER A 597 6.66 4.25 11.99
C SER A 597 5.26 4.56 11.45
N ALA A 598 5.05 5.75 10.89
CA ALA A 598 3.78 6.11 10.25
C ALA A 598 3.48 5.25 9.00
N GLY A 599 4.50 4.85 8.24
CA GLY A 599 4.36 4.00 7.06
C GLY A 599 3.84 2.59 7.38
N GLN A 600 4.20 2.05 8.55
CA GLN A 600 3.71 0.75 9.05
C GLN A 600 2.21 0.73 9.36
N ILE A 601 1.61 1.91 9.58
CA ILE A 601 0.20 2.09 9.98
C ILE A 601 -0.52 3.06 9.04
N ARG A 602 -0.15 3.05 7.76
CA ARG A 602 -0.63 4.00 6.75
C ARG A 602 -2.15 3.99 6.56
N ASP A 603 -2.81 2.87 6.77
CA ASP A 603 -4.27 2.72 6.74
C ASP A 603 -4.98 3.56 7.81
N ARG A 604 -4.25 4.06 8.82
CA ARG A 604 -4.77 4.85 9.95
C ARG A 604 -4.58 6.37 9.80
N PHE A 605 -3.88 6.83 8.77
CA PHE A 605 -3.65 8.25 8.55
C PHE A 605 -4.63 8.81 7.51
N SER A 606 -5.04 10.06 7.72
CA SER A 606 -5.62 10.85 6.65
C SER A 606 -4.55 11.11 5.57
N PRO A 607 -4.95 11.26 4.30
CA PRO A 607 -4.02 11.66 3.24
C PRO A 607 -3.23 12.92 3.61
N ASP A 608 -3.89 13.94 4.18
CA ASP A 608 -3.26 15.20 4.59
C ASP A 608 -2.21 15.01 5.68
N GLY A 609 -2.48 14.17 6.69
CA GLY A 609 -1.52 13.88 7.75
C GLY A 609 -0.27 13.17 7.20
N TRP A 610 -0.44 12.24 6.27
CA TRP A 610 0.67 11.57 5.61
C TRP A 610 1.51 12.53 4.76
N LEU A 611 0.85 13.39 3.96
CA LEU A 611 1.53 14.40 3.14
C LEU A 611 2.32 15.38 4.00
N ALA A 612 1.75 15.86 5.11
CA ALA A 612 2.42 16.79 6.01
C ALA A 612 3.70 16.19 6.60
N LEU A 613 3.69 14.91 6.96
CA LEU A 613 4.87 14.21 7.47
C LEU A 613 5.94 13.99 6.37
N LYS A 614 5.52 13.57 5.16
CA LYS A 614 6.46 13.44 4.02
C LYS A 614 7.07 14.79 3.62
N ASP A 615 6.28 15.86 3.61
CA ASP A 615 6.76 17.22 3.30
C ASP A 615 7.75 17.72 4.36
N LEU A 616 7.51 17.42 5.63
CA LEU A 616 8.46 17.68 6.71
C LEU A 616 9.80 16.96 6.48
N ALA A 617 9.76 15.66 6.19
CA ALA A 617 10.95 14.86 5.92
C ALA A 617 11.70 15.33 4.66
N LYS A 618 10.98 15.68 3.59
CA LYS A 618 11.58 16.26 2.38
C LYS A 618 12.26 17.60 2.68
N THR A 619 11.63 18.42 3.51
CA THR A 619 12.17 19.73 3.91
C THR A 619 13.47 19.58 4.71
N VAL A 620 13.54 18.64 5.66
CA VAL A 620 14.76 18.45 6.47
C VAL A 620 15.95 18.02 5.62
N HIS A 621 15.75 17.10 4.68
CA HIS A 621 16.81 16.65 3.77
C HIS A 621 17.32 17.78 2.89
N LYS A 622 16.40 18.58 2.32
CA LYS A 622 16.78 19.75 1.54
C LYS A 622 17.56 20.77 2.37
N PHE A 623 17.15 21.00 3.61
CA PHE A 623 17.86 21.93 4.50
C PHE A 623 19.25 21.42 4.87
N ALA A 624 19.44 20.11 5.02
CA ALA A 624 20.75 19.53 5.29
C ALA A 624 21.80 19.85 4.21
N GLU A 625 21.38 20.06 2.96
CA GLU A 625 22.27 20.41 1.85
C GLU A 625 22.49 21.93 1.68
N THR A 626 21.56 22.75 2.17
CA THR A 626 21.45 24.18 1.78
C THR A 626 21.64 25.17 2.92
N VAL A 627 21.55 24.73 4.17
CA VAL A 627 21.51 25.61 5.35
C VAL A 627 22.86 25.60 6.07
N ALA A 628 23.36 26.79 6.40
CA ALA A 628 24.58 26.98 7.19
C ALA A 628 24.27 27.16 8.70
N PRO A 629 25.21 26.84 9.61
CA PRO A 629 25.05 27.10 11.05
C PRO A 629 24.85 28.59 11.36
N GLY A 630 24.13 28.89 12.45
CA GLY A 630 23.86 30.26 12.89
C GLY A 630 22.48 30.79 12.47
N ASP A 631 22.40 31.97 11.85
CA ASP A 631 21.12 32.62 11.52
C ASP A 631 20.28 31.81 10.51
N ASP A 632 20.94 31.19 9.52
CA ASP A 632 20.28 30.31 8.55
C ASP A 632 19.64 29.10 9.23
N ALA A 633 20.38 28.42 10.12
CA ALA A 633 19.88 27.31 10.91
C ALA A 633 18.69 27.75 11.78
N THR A 634 18.75 28.92 12.42
CA THR A 634 17.65 29.46 13.23
C THR A 634 16.36 29.62 12.43
N ARG A 635 16.45 30.16 11.21
CA ARG A 635 15.31 30.26 10.28
C ARG A 635 14.79 28.89 9.88
N ALA A 636 15.68 27.96 9.54
CA ALA A 636 15.33 26.59 9.16
C ALA A 636 14.61 25.86 10.30
N MET A 637 15.10 25.93 11.54
CA MET A 637 14.45 25.33 12.72
C MET A 637 13.05 25.91 12.94
N THR A 638 12.87 27.21 12.72
CA THR A 638 11.55 27.85 12.84
C THR A 638 10.57 27.35 11.79
N VAL A 639 11.01 27.14 10.54
CA VAL A 639 10.18 26.53 9.49
C VAL A 639 9.81 25.09 9.86
N MET A 640 10.78 24.30 10.34
CA MET A 640 10.58 22.91 10.74
C MET A 640 9.60 22.78 11.90
N LEU A 641 9.73 23.62 12.95
CA LEU A 641 8.80 23.65 14.08
C LEU A 641 7.37 23.98 13.64
N ARG A 642 7.18 24.91 12.70
CA ARG A 642 5.84 25.22 12.16
C ARG A 642 5.25 24.04 11.38
N LYS A 643 6.06 23.33 10.58
CA LYS A 643 5.61 22.14 9.85
C LYS A 643 5.24 20.99 10.81
N LEU A 644 6.05 20.74 11.85
CA LEU A 644 5.75 19.78 12.92
C LEU A 644 4.47 20.13 13.68
N ALA A 645 4.25 21.41 13.99
CA ALA A 645 3.02 21.88 14.61
C ALA A 645 1.81 21.66 13.68
N GLY A 646 1.96 21.92 12.37
CA GLY A 646 0.93 21.64 11.37
C GLY A 646 0.57 20.15 11.29
N PHE A 647 1.56 19.27 11.23
CA PHE A 647 1.35 17.83 11.29
C PHE A 647 0.65 17.39 12.59
N SER A 648 1.13 17.90 13.74
CA SER A 648 0.53 17.63 15.04
C SER A 648 -0.93 18.09 15.11
N GLY A 649 -1.23 19.28 14.60
CA GLY A 649 -2.59 19.80 14.51
C GLY A 649 -3.51 18.92 13.68
N LEU A 650 -3.06 18.48 12.49
CA LEU A 650 -3.82 17.56 11.64
C LEU A 650 -4.12 16.24 12.34
N LEU A 651 -3.18 15.70 13.12
CA LEU A 651 -3.43 14.48 13.90
C LEU A 651 -4.46 14.69 15.01
N HIS A 652 -4.39 15.82 15.71
CA HIS A 652 -5.32 16.13 16.80
C HIS A 652 -6.75 16.41 16.32
N GLU A 653 -6.90 16.98 15.13
CA GLU A 653 -8.21 17.32 14.54
C GLU A 653 -8.84 16.16 13.75
N ASN A 654 -8.04 15.39 13.00
CA ASN A 654 -8.56 14.41 12.04
C ASN A 654 -8.58 12.96 12.57
N MET A 655 -7.76 12.63 13.58
CA MET A 655 -7.70 11.26 14.09
C MET A 655 -8.83 11.01 15.10
N TYR A 656 -9.64 9.98 14.86
CA TYR A 656 -10.70 9.59 15.78
C TYR A 656 -10.10 9.21 17.16
N ARG A 657 -10.60 9.84 18.24
CA ARG A 657 -10.09 9.72 19.62
C ARG A 657 -10.42 8.38 20.26
N PHE A 658 -9.79 7.33 19.76
CA PHE A 658 -9.88 5.96 20.25
C PHE A 658 -8.50 5.46 20.69
N THR A 659 -8.38 4.17 20.99
CA THR A 659 -7.16 3.56 21.55
C THR A 659 -5.88 3.90 20.77
N GLY A 660 -5.93 3.95 19.44
CA GLY A 660 -4.75 4.32 18.63
C GLY A 660 -4.27 5.75 18.90
N TRP A 661 -5.20 6.71 18.94
CA TRP A 661 -4.87 8.10 19.26
C TRP A 661 -4.27 8.22 20.67
N ARG A 662 -4.75 7.41 21.62
CA ARG A 662 -4.20 7.39 22.99
C ARG A 662 -2.77 6.91 23.03
N PHE A 663 -2.41 5.84 22.32
CA PHE A 663 -1.03 5.34 22.27
C PHE A 663 -0.07 6.36 21.64
N LEU A 664 -0.53 7.08 20.60
CA LEU A 664 0.20 8.19 20.01
C LEU A 664 0.42 9.33 21.03
N GLU A 665 -0.66 9.74 21.71
CA GLU A 665 -0.60 10.79 22.72
C GLU A 665 0.31 10.41 23.89
N ILE A 666 0.21 9.16 24.39
CA ILE A 666 1.10 8.63 25.43
C ILE A 666 2.56 8.75 25.00
N GLY A 667 2.89 8.33 23.76
CA GLY A 667 4.24 8.47 23.22
C GLY A 667 4.76 9.90 23.27
N ARG A 668 3.95 10.87 22.83
CA ARG A 668 4.30 12.30 22.88
C ARG A 668 4.54 12.78 24.31
N ARG A 669 3.63 12.45 25.23
CA ARG A 669 3.71 12.93 26.62
C ARG A 669 4.89 12.31 27.38
N LEU A 670 5.18 11.03 27.13
CA LEU A 670 6.37 10.37 27.66
C LEU A 670 7.64 11.11 27.22
N GLU A 671 7.81 11.30 25.91
CA GLU A 671 9.02 11.92 25.39
C GLU A 671 9.16 13.38 25.86
N ARG A 672 8.11 14.20 25.79
CA ARG A 672 8.15 15.60 26.28
C ARG A 672 8.52 15.66 27.77
N GLY A 673 7.92 14.79 28.59
CA GLY A 673 8.21 14.73 30.03
C GLY A 673 9.68 14.41 30.31
N ILE A 674 10.24 13.42 29.58
CA ILE A 674 11.66 13.02 29.69
C ILE A 674 12.58 14.19 29.29
N GLN A 675 12.30 14.82 28.15
CA GLN A 675 13.18 15.85 27.59
C GLN A 675 13.18 17.14 28.42
N ILE A 676 12.01 17.58 28.89
CA ILE A 676 11.92 18.74 29.78
C ILE A 676 12.61 18.46 31.12
N ALA A 677 12.43 17.28 31.71
CA ALA A 677 13.10 16.91 32.96
C ALA A 677 14.64 16.90 32.80
N ARG A 678 15.18 16.29 31.74
CA ARG A 678 16.64 16.26 31.46
C ARG A 678 17.22 17.65 31.20
N THR A 679 16.54 18.43 30.37
CA THR A 679 17.01 19.78 30.03
C THR A 679 16.95 20.70 31.24
N LEU A 680 15.91 20.57 32.08
CA LEU A 680 15.85 21.25 33.38
C LEU A 680 16.99 20.81 34.29
N SER A 681 17.27 19.51 34.42
CA SER A 681 18.38 19.01 35.25
C SER A 681 19.70 19.71 34.88
N ARG A 682 20.00 19.75 33.58
CA ARG A 682 21.21 20.38 33.03
C ARG A 682 21.24 21.88 33.25
N LEU A 683 20.24 22.62 32.75
CA LEU A 683 20.24 24.09 32.71
C LEU A 683 19.92 24.76 34.04
N THR A 684 19.48 23.99 35.04
CA THR A 684 19.25 24.50 36.39
C THR A 684 20.29 24.00 37.40
N GLY A 685 21.21 23.11 37.00
CA GLY A 685 22.23 22.53 37.85
C GLY A 685 23.18 23.56 38.48
N LYS A 686 23.88 23.18 39.56
CA LYS A 686 24.77 24.09 40.31
C LYS A 686 25.91 24.69 39.47
N GLY A 687 26.31 24.03 38.39
CA GLY A 687 27.34 24.48 37.46
C GLY A 687 26.81 25.05 36.15
N ALA A 688 25.50 25.31 36.04
CA ALA A 688 24.90 25.82 34.81
C ALA A 688 25.48 27.21 34.46
N PRO A 689 25.94 27.43 33.21
CA PRO A 689 26.48 28.72 32.78
C PRO A 689 25.48 29.87 32.85
N GLU A 690 25.98 31.11 32.81
CA GLU A 690 25.13 32.31 32.71
C GLU A 690 24.24 32.24 31.46
N GLY A 691 22.96 32.64 31.60
CA GLY A 691 21.96 32.58 30.53
C GLY A 691 21.27 31.22 30.37
N ALA A 692 21.67 30.17 31.11
CA ALA A 692 21.05 28.85 31.05
C ALA A 692 19.55 28.86 31.38
N LEU A 693 19.14 29.66 32.37
CA LEU A 693 17.72 29.77 32.76
C LEU A 693 16.86 30.45 31.69
N ASP A 694 17.39 31.49 31.03
CA ASP A 694 16.70 32.15 29.92
C ASP A 694 16.58 31.22 28.71
N MET A 695 17.65 30.46 28.42
CA MET A 695 17.63 29.43 27.40
C MET A 695 16.60 28.34 27.71
N MET A 696 16.49 27.90 28.96
CA MET A 696 15.49 26.92 29.38
C MET A 696 14.05 27.44 29.18
N LEU A 697 13.80 28.71 29.50
CA LEU A 697 12.49 29.34 29.25
C LEU A 697 12.17 29.45 27.76
N GLU A 698 13.17 29.68 26.90
CA GLU A 698 13.03 29.69 25.44
C GLU A 698 12.73 28.30 24.88
N ILE A 699 13.48 27.28 25.30
CA ILE A 699 13.25 25.88 24.93
C ILE A 699 11.84 25.44 25.36
N GLY A 700 11.45 25.79 26.59
CA GLY A 700 10.13 25.52 27.15
C GLY A 700 9.00 26.42 26.63
N ASP A 701 9.23 27.28 25.63
CA ASP A 701 8.23 28.20 25.05
C ASP A 701 7.47 29.04 26.10
N SER A 702 8.16 29.38 27.19
CA SER A 702 7.56 29.88 28.43
C SER A 702 8.04 31.28 28.81
N VAL A 703 8.81 31.96 27.95
CA VAL A 703 9.34 33.32 28.19
C VAL A 703 8.21 34.32 28.51
N MET A 704 7.15 34.34 27.71
CA MET A 704 6.02 35.27 27.91
C MET A 704 5.20 34.93 29.16
N THR A 705 4.98 33.63 29.42
CA THR A 705 4.27 33.15 30.62
C THR A 705 5.04 33.49 31.89
N HIS A 706 6.36 33.26 31.89
CA HIS A 706 7.25 33.60 32.98
C HIS A 706 7.23 35.09 33.29
N ARG A 707 7.44 35.96 32.29
CA ARG A 707 7.40 37.42 32.46
C ARG A 707 6.06 37.94 33.00
N ARG A 708 4.96 37.24 32.74
CA ARG A 708 3.62 37.61 33.23
C ARG A 708 3.39 37.17 34.67
N GLN A 709 3.88 36.00 35.05
CA GLN A 709 3.67 35.42 36.38
C GLN A 709 4.73 35.86 37.41
N TYR A 710 5.95 36.12 36.95
CA TYR A 710 7.11 36.44 37.78
C TYR A 710 7.64 37.85 37.44
N PRO A 711 7.46 38.84 38.33
CA PRO A 711 7.91 40.22 38.09
C PRO A 711 9.43 40.43 38.07
N VAL A 712 10.23 39.38 38.32
CA VAL A 712 11.68 39.43 38.57
C VAL A 712 12.41 38.65 37.47
N GLN A 713 13.72 38.88 37.31
CA GLN A 713 14.61 38.08 36.45
C GLN A 713 14.45 36.57 36.70
N ALA A 714 14.72 35.78 35.66
CA ALA A 714 14.59 34.32 35.68
C ALA A 714 15.46 33.72 36.80
N GLY A 715 14.80 33.23 37.86
CA GLY A 715 15.45 32.50 38.95
C GLY A 715 15.15 31.01 38.86
N ARG A 716 16.10 30.17 39.29
CA ARG A 716 15.96 28.70 39.28
C ARG A 716 14.59 28.23 39.80
N ARG A 717 14.14 28.75 40.95
CA ARG A 717 12.84 28.38 41.53
C ARG A 717 11.66 28.71 40.62
N THR A 718 11.68 29.89 39.98
CA THR A 718 10.59 30.31 39.07
C THR A 718 10.57 29.50 37.77
N VAL A 719 11.73 29.08 37.28
CA VAL A 719 11.84 28.21 36.08
C VAL A 719 11.37 26.79 36.42
N ILE A 720 11.78 26.24 37.56
CA ILE A 720 11.34 24.94 38.05
C ILE A 720 9.83 24.93 38.31
N ASP A 721 9.30 25.95 38.96
CA ASP A 721 7.87 26.05 39.20
C ASP A 721 7.10 25.97 37.87
N LEU A 722 7.47 26.81 36.90
CA LEU A 722 6.78 26.91 35.63
C LEU A 722 6.93 25.68 34.70
N LEU A 723 8.10 25.03 34.69
CA LEU A 723 8.43 23.95 33.74
C LEU A 723 8.47 22.55 34.36
N ALA A 724 8.43 22.42 35.69
CA ALA A 724 8.28 21.12 36.34
C ALA A 724 6.93 20.98 37.04
N LEU A 725 6.47 22.02 37.75
CA LEU A 725 5.38 21.91 38.74
C LEU A 725 4.06 22.56 38.32
N ASP A 726 4.04 23.48 37.33
CA ASP A 726 2.80 24.18 36.92
C ASP A 726 1.84 23.24 36.17
N PRO A 727 0.67 22.87 36.73
CA PRO A 727 -0.26 21.96 36.08
C PRO A 727 -1.02 22.58 34.90
N LEU A 728 -0.87 23.88 34.64
CA LEU A 728 -1.51 24.60 33.54
C LEU A 728 -0.57 24.83 32.35
N ASN A 729 0.73 24.69 32.54
CA ASN A 729 1.70 24.84 31.45
C ASN A 729 1.78 23.54 30.63
N PRO A 730 1.42 23.55 29.33
CA PRO A 730 1.48 22.35 28.47
C PRO A 730 2.87 21.75 28.28
N ARG A 731 3.92 22.44 28.74
CA ARG A 731 5.32 22.00 28.72
C ARG A 731 5.79 21.45 30.05
N SER A 732 5.07 21.69 31.14
CA SER A 732 5.57 21.26 32.44
C SER A 732 5.56 19.73 32.56
N VAL A 733 6.46 19.21 33.40
CA VAL A 733 6.49 17.77 33.69
C VAL A 733 5.19 17.33 34.37
N LEU A 734 4.69 18.08 35.36
CA LEU A 734 3.43 17.74 36.03
C LEU A 734 2.24 17.69 35.05
N PHE A 735 2.13 18.62 34.11
CA PHE A 735 1.11 18.58 33.07
C PHE A 735 1.21 17.30 32.23
N GLN A 736 2.43 16.90 31.82
CA GLN A 736 2.59 15.66 31.05
C GLN A 736 2.14 14.44 31.85
N LEU A 737 2.48 14.39 33.15
CA LEU A 737 2.09 13.29 34.04
C LEU A 737 0.57 13.21 34.24
N GLU A 738 -0.12 14.34 34.40
CA GLU A 738 -1.59 14.39 34.48
C GLU A 738 -2.26 13.86 33.20
N ARG A 739 -1.73 14.27 32.04
CA ARG A 739 -2.22 13.77 30.74
C ARG A 739 -1.92 12.28 30.56
N LEU A 740 -0.72 11.81 30.91
CA LEU A 740 -0.37 10.38 30.87
C LEU A 740 -1.29 9.55 31.75
N LYS A 741 -1.52 9.98 33.00
CA LYS A 741 -2.44 9.33 33.94
C LYS A 741 -3.84 9.20 33.33
N THR A 742 -4.33 10.26 32.70
CA THR A 742 -5.63 10.31 32.02
C THR A 742 -5.71 9.31 30.86
N GLU A 743 -4.72 9.32 29.96
CA GLU A 743 -4.73 8.46 28.77
C GLU A 743 -4.50 6.98 29.10
N ILE A 744 -3.56 6.67 30.01
CA ILE A 744 -3.29 5.30 30.47
C ILE A 744 -4.51 4.71 31.19
N GLY A 745 -5.23 5.53 31.99
CA GLY A 745 -6.44 5.12 32.66
C GLY A 745 -7.61 4.76 31.72
N MET A 746 -7.56 5.18 30.46
CA MET A 746 -8.57 4.87 29.43
C MET A 746 -8.14 3.73 28.49
N LEU A 747 -6.98 3.12 28.71
CA LEU A 747 -6.57 1.92 27.97
C LEU A 747 -7.38 0.69 28.44
N PRO A 748 -7.61 -0.29 27.55
CA PRO A 748 -8.33 -1.51 27.91
C PRO A 748 -7.60 -2.28 29.04
N SER A 749 -8.36 -2.81 29.99
CA SER A 749 -7.82 -3.58 31.11
C SER A 749 -7.23 -4.91 30.64
N VAL A 750 -5.92 -5.09 30.80
CA VAL A 750 -5.23 -6.36 30.55
C VAL A 750 -5.12 -7.12 31.88
N GLY A 751 -5.84 -8.24 32.03
CA GLY A 751 -5.60 -9.20 33.12
C GLY A 751 -6.54 -9.21 34.34
N GLY A 752 -7.76 -8.64 34.26
CA GLY A 752 -8.81 -8.84 35.28
C GLY A 752 -9.68 -7.61 35.53
N GLU A 753 -10.96 -7.84 35.84
CA GLU A 753 -11.92 -6.77 36.12
C GLU A 753 -11.62 -6.08 37.48
N GLY A 754 -11.43 -4.76 37.46
CA GLY A 754 -11.51 -3.91 38.66
C GLY A 754 -10.20 -3.37 39.26
N HIS A 755 -9.02 -3.74 38.75
CA HIS A 755 -7.74 -3.24 39.27
C HIS A 755 -6.97 -2.37 38.25
N MET A 756 -6.25 -1.36 38.74
CA MET A 756 -5.34 -0.56 37.92
C MET A 756 -4.21 -1.42 37.34
N SER A 757 -3.88 -1.19 36.07
CA SER A 757 -2.70 -1.79 35.43
C SER A 757 -1.41 -1.35 36.13
N THR A 758 -0.32 -2.09 35.94
CA THR A 758 1.00 -1.72 36.50
C THR A 758 1.42 -0.31 36.07
N ALA A 759 1.32 -0.01 34.76
CA ALA A 759 1.61 1.33 34.25
C ALA A 759 0.69 2.41 34.87
N ALA A 760 -0.59 2.10 35.11
CA ALA A 760 -1.52 3.02 35.76
C ALA A 760 -1.15 3.29 37.23
N LYS A 761 -0.64 2.28 37.95
CA LYS A 761 -0.15 2.44 39.33
C LYS A 761 1.13 3.28 39.37
N GLU A 762 2.08 2.99 38.50
CA GLU A 762 3.36 3.72 38.40
C GLU A 762 3.13 5.19 38.07
N ILE A 763 2.30 5.51 37.06
CA ILE A 763 2.02 6.91 36.72
C ILE A 763 1.29 7.65 37.85
N LEU A 764 0.41 6.98 38.60
CA LEU A 764 -0.26 7.58 39.76
C LEU A 764 0.74 7.92 40.87
N GLN A 765 1.67 7.00 41.17
CA GLN A 765 2.72 7.22 42.15
C GLN A 765 3.63 8.38 41.73
N LEU A 766 4.07 8.39 40.48
CA LEU A 766 4.95 9.43 39.94
C LEU A 766 4.29 10.81 39.93
N ASN A 767 3.05 10.88 39.45
CA ASN A 767 2.25 12.10 39.46
C ASN A 767 2.08 12.65 40.88
N THR A 768 1.76 11.78 41.85
CA THR A 768 1.63 12.18 43.26
C THR A 768 2.97 12.67 43.83
N ALA A 769 4.07 11.98 43.54
CA ALA A 769 5.41 12.31 44.03
C ALA A 769 5.91 13.68 43.54
N ILE A 770 5.46 14.14 42.37
CA ILE A 770 5.78 15.47 41.84
C ILE A 770 4.79 16.54 42.33
N ALA A 771 3.49 16.21 42.39
CA ALA A 771 2.45 17.16 42.79
C ALA A 771 2.59 17.69 44.23
N VAL A 772 3.33 17.00 45.09
CA VAL A 772 3.55 17.38 46.50
C VAL A 772 4.91 18.05 46.76
N ARG A 773 5.73 18.25 45.73
CA ARG A 773 7.06 18.88 45.86
C ARG A 773 6.98 20.39 45.71
N GLU A 774 7.90 21.06 46.40
CA GLU A 774 8.13 22.49 46.22
C GLU A 774 9.28 22.74 45.21
N PRO A 775 9.38 23.94 44.60
CA PRO A 775 10.47 24.26 43.66
C PRO A 775 11.88 24.10 44.26
N SER A 776 12.04 24.16 45.58
CA SER A 776 13.30 23.88 46.27
C SER A 776 13.72 22.43 46.23
N ASP A 777 12.77 21.50 46.13
CA ASP A 777 12.98 20.06 46.28
C ASP A 777 13.37 19.39 44.95
N MET A 778 13.23 20.13 43.85
CA MET A 778 13.48 19.66 42.48
C MET A 778 14.95 19.84 42.07
N THR A 779 15.87 19.14 42.73
CA THR A 779 17.31 19.15 42.39
C THR A 779 17.58 18.56 41.00
N ALA A 780 18.80 18.74 40.47
CA ALA A 780 19.23 18.11 39.22
C ALA A 780 19.05 16.57 39.28
N ASP A 781 19.55 15.94 40.35
CA ASP A 781 19.40 14.49 40.57
C ASP A 781 17.92 14.04 40.54
N VAL A 782 17.04 14.80 41.22
CA VAL A 782 15.59 14.50 41.21
C VAL A 782 14.99 14.59 39.81
N LEU A 783 15.44 15.56 39.00
CA LEU A 783 14.95 15.74 37.63
C LEU A 783 15.46 14.63 36.70
N ASP A 784 16.70 14.17 36.87
CA ASP A 784 17.26 13.05 36.10
C ASP A 784 16.62 11.70 36.51
N ASP A 785 16.39 11.50 37.80
CA ASP A 785 15.63 10.35 38.32
C ASP A 785 14.21 10.36 37.75
N LEU A 786 13.53 11.51 37.76
CA LEU A 786 12.21 11.68 37.17
C LEU A 786 12.20 11.36 35.68
N ALA A 787 13.19 11.83 34.92
CA ALA A 787 13.31 11.48 33.50
C ALA A 787 13.46 9.96 33.29
N THR A 788 14.21 9.30 34.16
CA THR A 788 14.42 7.84 34.13
C THR A 788 13.13 7.10 34.49
N GLU A 789 12.41 7.52 35.53
CA GLU A 789 11.13 6.95 35.94
C GLU A 789 10.04 7.12 34.88
N ILE A 790 9.94 8.29 34.23
CA ILE A 790 9.04 8.49 33.08
C ILE A 790 9.43 7.54 31.94
N GLY A 791 10.73 7.38 31.67
CA GLY A 791 11.23 6.41 30.69
C GLY A 791 10.78 4.98 30.98
N ASN A 792 10.83 4.56 32.25
CA ASN A 792 10.46 3.21 32.68
C ASN A 792 8.97 2.89 32.48
N LEU A 793 8.08 3.88 32.48
CA LEU A 793 6.66 3.68 32.17
C LEU A 793 6.44 3.01 30.80
N TYR A 794 7.31 3.30 29.83
CA TYR A 794 7.25 2.64 28.52
C TYR A 794 7.43 1.12 28.64
N ASN A 795 8.35 0.66 29.49
CA ASN A 795 8.61 -0.78 29.67
C ASN A 795 7.37 -1.49 30.22
N SER A 796 6.68 -0.87 31.19
CA SER A 796 5.43 -1.39 31.74
C SER A 796 4.29 -1.41 30.72
N LEU A 797 4.20 -0.39 29.86
CA LEU A 797 3.24 -0.36 28.75
C LEU A 797 3.55 -1.42 27.69
N ALA A 798 4.82 -1.55 27.30
CA ALA A 798 5.26 -2.51 26.29
C ALA A 798 4.96 -3.94 26.72
N LYS A 799 5.33 -4.29 27.96
CA LYS A 799 5.02 -5.60 28.56
C LYS A 799 3.52 -5.89 28.67
N ALA A 800 2.69 -4.86 28.88
CA ALA A 800 1.25 -5.04 29.03
C ALA A 800 0.52 -5.16 27.68
N TYR A 801 0.96 -4.44 26.65
CA TYR A 801 0.16 -4.25 25.42
C TYR A 801 0.85 -4.70 24.14
N PHE A 802 2.18 -4.76 24.08
CA PHE A 802 2.94 -5.03 22.86
C PHE A 802 3.44 -6.48 22.79
N GLY A 803 3.80 -7.06 23.93
CA GLY A 803 4.27 -8.44 24.06
C GLY A 803 5.63 -8.48 24.73
#